data_AF-A0A9E3LTL0-F1
#
_entry.id   AF-A0A9E3LTL0-F1
#
_cell.length_a   1.000
_cell.length_b   1.000
_cell.length_c   1.000
_cell.angle_alpha   90.00
_cell.angle_beta   90.00
_cell.angle_gamma   90.00
#
_symmetry.space_group_name_H-M   'P 1'
#
loop_
_entity.id
_entity.type
_entity.pdbx_description
1 polymer ?
#
loop_
_entity_poly.entity_id
_entity_poly.type
_entity_poly.pdbx_seq_one_letter_code
_entity_poly.pdbx_strand_id
1 'polypeptide(L)'
;MLKRVVKFLGIFLIALLLTILFPPLRHMWVVAYNALSEALSLTVSLAQIALIAILFAGLLVPLEALGWWAGWYGDQIDTTLDPGTLEEPIPPQTNIVRFVIYLDGIGQASSRYFPDGEQFLSQLAAILPDNIAIIRGLIPYSVLNRPLTEGGFFSFFWRTAERLSMSENPGILGLLLAVAINIRNTFVVMVSADQRYGPIYNQGMAQVMYNSLVRYGYQPGSGVPITLIGFSGGGQIAMGTLSHLKQALVAPIEVISLAGVISGNTNVLMAEHLYHFVGDEDPVERLGAIFFPKRWKIFFLSYWNRAKRMGKISFASLGSVGHSGAGGVLDPYQLLPDGRTHLQKTLDVVTRILLEEYDTEQETEPRQLSNYDRYQQADFNRPDYYPLPQTTRSLTKTVPANLYRPIAPWMGRLILPSKQQRRFGVLLELYHAPDEYQHLIGQVVNLKWLNTSPARNSAQTVIKDVHFSQQAIYSSQQGLVQPIRLNHWRQVTPLESLAGSRPNDDVVVMLHEPVVIEENGENQAVTLHINSEPVQISGRFYALVKFLQPFSPDGEQFRVVHYNPASGQFDGVEEVVRMPQVIAYENEIYPSTNRYIEKSPLNPTGWYIYGAKDPDGVFVVQSLIPRSLVQVKPQRVINGKNPALNYLKKEAWQEIIAHKGHIQSVLMNTKDCEIKEAVSEWCEGDRALVLHTYGGIGGKKKEAAASTPIYFGHFAYGVAQVVREPLTDELCFDIEYHQVYTHNIDGLIAGTLHISRYLGDRQFGWLGMRPTTNILIKYDPFTEGYDLNGVRRSALQTLIQQLEIMTARYRIGDGTGGTYVGPANNCSQDSNQALYAAVKAIEMGIKFHNPEYQNWLEYNPEDFNRLQKLVKLGKSLRWELLPFGVARADWQNSSENLGSSLEDSPFKQLFTGLISWRTMFPRKANDTVTEIFIQQGASVWMLTTSQVGGCDPDIAAIAPLTF
;
A
#
# COMPACT_ATOMS: atom_id res chain seq x y z
N MET A 1 -22.85 17.00 -59.73
CA MET A 1 -22.16 15.83 -60.34
C MET A 1 -22.63 15.50 -61.77
N LEU A 2 -23.94 15.43 -62.06
CA LEU A 2 -24.48 14.97 -63.36
C LEU A 2 -23.93 15.70 -64.60
N LYS A 3 -23.82 17.04 -64.58
CA LYS A 3 -23.22 17.83 -65.69
C LYS A 3 -21.74 17.50 -65.95
N ARG A 4 -20.96 17.16 -64.91
CA ARG A 4 -19.56 16.75 -65.07
C ARG A 4 -19.48 15.34 -65.67
N VAL A 5 -20.32 14.43 -65.20
CA VAL A 5 -20.40 13.05 -65.71
C VAL A 5 -20.79 13.04 -67.19
N VAL A 6 -21.81 13.80 -67.61
CA VAL A 6 -22.21 13.89 -69.03
C VAL A 6 -21.10 14.50 -69.91
N LYS A 7 -20.36 15.49 -69.39
CA LYS A 7 -19.25 16.12 -70.12
C LYS A 7 -18.07 15.16 -70.29
N PHE A 8 -17.71 14.40 -69.26
CA PHE A 8 -16.68 13.35 -69.35
C PHE A 8 -17.11 12.18 -70.22
N LEU A 9 -18.39 11.79 -70.19
CA LEU A 9 -18.95 10.76 -71.07
C LEU A 9 -18.91 11.19 -72.53
N GLY A 10 -19.22 12.47 -72.82
CA GLY A 10 -19.11 13.05 -74.16
C GLY A 10 -17.67 13.08 -74.67
N ILE A 11 -16.71 13.48 -73.84
CA ILE A 11 -15.28 13.46 -74.18
C ILE A 11 -14.80 12.02 -74.43
N PHE A 12 -15.22 11.07 -73.59
CA PHE A 12 -14.90 9.65 -73.74
C PHE A 12 -15.46 9.07 -75.04
N LEU A 13 -16.72 9.37 -75.39
CA LEU A 13 -17.35 8.92 -76.63
C LEU A 13 -16.68 9.53 -77.87
N ILE A 14 -16.29 10.81 -77.82
CA ILE A 14 -15.53 11.45 -78.91
C ILE A 14 -14.14 10.83 -79.05
N ALA A 15 -13.44 10.58 -77.95
CA ALA A 15 -12.14 9.91 -77.95
C ALA A 15 -12.27 8.48 -78.52
N LEU A 16 -13.32 7.74 -78.13
CA LEU A 16 -13.63 6.40 -78.63
C LEU A 16 -13.94 6.41 -80.14
N LEU A 17 -14.74 7.37 -80.61
CA LEU A 17 -15.06 7.55 -82.03
C LEU A 17 -13.80 7.88 -82.85
N LEU A 18 -12.95 8.78 -82.35
CA LEU A 18 -11.67 9.15 -82.98
C LEU A 18 -10.70 7.97 -83.03
N THR A 19 -10.65 7.11 -82.01
CA THR A 19 -9.84 5.86 -82.05
C THR A 19 -10.35 4.83 -83.04
N ILE A 20 -11.66 4.75 -83.30
CA ILE A 20 -12.23 3.81 -84.26
C ILE A 20 -12.02 4.31 -85.70
N LEU A 21 -12.15 5.62 -85.93
CA LEU A 21 -12.05 6.24 -87.26
C LEU A 21 -10.60 6.46 -87.73
N PHE A 22 -9.63 6.55 -86.82
CA PHE A 22 -8.21 6.79 -87.15
C PHE A 22 -7.31 5.66 -86.63
N PRO A 23 -6.89 4.71 -87.50
CA PRO A 23 -6.02 3.59 -87.15
C PRO A 23 -4.71 3.94 -86.41
N PRO A 24 -4.01 5.07 -86.66
CA PRO A 24 -2.79 5.43 -85.92
C PRO A 24 -3.06 5.76 -84.45
N LEU A 25 -4.22 6.34 -84.13
CA LEU A 25 -4.61 6.66 -82.75
C LEU A 25 -4.89 5.38 -81.96
N ARG A 26 -5.51 4.38 -82.58
CA ARG A 26 -5.68 3.04 -81.98
C ARG A 26 -4.34 2.41 -81.60
N HIS A 27 -3.33 2.54 -82.46
CA HIS A 27 -1.97 2.04 -82.17
C HIS A 27 -1.34 2.77 -80.98
N MET A 28 -1.49 4.11 -80.88
CA MET A 28 -1.01 4.88 -79.74
C MET A 28 -1.67 4.48 -78.42
N TRP A 29 -2.98 4.22 -78.40
CA TRP A 29 -3.68 3.77 -77.19
C TRP A 29 -3.26 2.38 -76.74
N VAL A 30 -3.01 1.45 -77.68
CA VAL A 30 -2.48 0.12 -77.36
C VAL A 30 -1.07 0.22 -76.80
N VAL A 31 -0.21 1.07 -77.38
CA VAL A 31 1.14 1.31 -76.86
C VAL A 31 1.09 1.95 -75.46
N ALA A 32 0.21 2.93 -75.24
CA ALA A 32 0.05 3.56 -73.92
C ALA A 32 -0.53 2.60 -72.87
N TYR A 33 -1.51 1.77 -73.26
CA TYR A 33 -2.07 0.73 -72.39
C TYR A 33 -1.04 -0.33 -72.04
N ASN A 34 -0.26 -0.80 -73.03
CA ASN A 34 0.81 -1.75 -72.80
C ASN A 34 1.92 -1.15 -71.91
N ALA A 35 2.32 0.10 -72.15
CA ALA A 35 3.30 0.79 -71.31
C ALA A 35 2.79 0.99 -69.87
N LEU A 36 1.50 1.32 -69.68
CA LEU A 36 0.91 1.44 -68.34
C LEU A 36 0.79 0.08 -67.65
N SER A 37 0.41 -0.97 -68.39
CA SER A 37 0.32 -2.35 -67.90
C SER A 37 1.70 -2.88 -67.52
N GLU A 38 2.72 -2.64 -68.34
CA GLU A 38 4.11 -3.00 -68.06
C GLU A 38 4.66 -2.21 -66.88
N ALA A 39 4.40 -0.89 -66.78
CA ALA A 39 4.80 -0.08 -65.65
C ALA A 39 4.12 -0.52 -64.34
N LEU A 40 2.84 -0.88 -64.39
CA LEU A 40 2.10 -1.41 -63.23
C LEU A 40 2.61 -2.79 -62.84
N SER A 41 2.83 -3.68 -63.80
CA SER A 41 3.40 -5.02 -63.59
C SER A 41 4.81 -4.93 -62.99
N LEU A 42 5.65 -4.02 -63.49
CA LEU A 42 6.97 -3.75 -62.95
C LEU A 42 6.87 -3.20 -61.52
N THR A 43 5.95 -2.26 -61.26
CA THR A 43 5.73 -1.70 -59.91
C THR A 43 5.30 -2.78 -58.93
N VAL A 44 4.36 -3.65 -59.32
CA VAL A 44 3.91 -4.79 -58.49
C VAL A 44 5.05 -5.79 -58.28
N SER A 45 5.82 -6.11 -59.32
CA SER A 45 6.97 -7.02 -59.23
C SER A 45 8.04 -6.48 -58.29
N LEU A 46 8.38 -5.18 -58.41
CA LEU A 46 9.32 -4.51 -57.52
C LEU A 46 8.79 -4.45 -56.08
N ALA A 47 7.50 -4.21 -55.88
CA ALA A 47 6.87 -4.25 -54.56
C ALA A 47 6.93 -5.65 -53.93
N GLN A 48 6.70 -6.70 -54.71
CA GLN A 48 6.84 -8.10 -54.28
C GLN A 48 8.28 -8.44 -53.92
N ILE A 49 9.25 -8.07 -54.77
CA ILE A 49 10.68 -8.28 -54.51
C ILE A 49 11.09 -7.54 -53.23
N ALA A 50 10.66 -6.28 -53.07
CA ALA A 50 10.93 -5.49 -51.87
C ALA A 50 10.32 -6.15 -50.62
N LEU A 51 9.06 -6.63 -50.70
CA LEU A 51 8.42 -7.33 -49.59
C LEU A 51 9.19 -8.61 -49.21
N ILE A 52 9.57 -9.44 -50.19
CA ILE A 52 10.35 -10.65 -49.95
C ILE A 52 11.71 -10.31 -49.33
N ALA A 53 12.39 -9.28 -49.85
CA ALA A 53 13.67 -8.83 -49.33
C ALA A 53 13.55 -8.31 -47.88
N ILE A 54 12.49 -7.57 -47.55
CA ILE A 54 12.19 -7.09 -46.19
C ILE A 54 11.93 -8.26 -45.24
N LEU A 55 11.12 -9.24 -45.66
CA LEU A 55 10.84 -10.44 -44.86
C LEU A 55 12.10 -11.27 -44.64
N PHE A 56 12.92 -11.45 -45.68
CA PHE A 56 14.19 -12.14 -45.58
C PHE A 56 15.17 -11.40 -44.66
N ALA A 57 15.28 -10.08 -44.78
CA ALA A 57 16.09 -9.27 -43.89
C ALA A 57 15.61 -9.40 -42.43
N GLY A 58 14.29 -9.37 -42.19
CA GLY A 58 13.70 -9.59 -40.88
C GLY A 58 14.04 -10.96 -40.26
N LEU A 59 14.09 -12.02 -41.07
CA LEU A 59 14.52 -13.36 -40.63
C LEU A 59 15.99 -13.42 -40.20
N LEU A 60 16.85 -12.55 -40.75
CA LEU A 60 18.27 -12.50 -40.42
C LEU A 60 18.56 -11.66 -39.17
N VAL A 61 17.67 -10.74 -38.76
CA VAL A 61 17.88 -9.86 -37.60
C VAL A 61 18.20 -10.60 -36.29
N PRO A 62 17.52 -11.71 -35.93
CA PRO A 62 17.84 -12.45 -34.72
C PRO A 62 19.23 -13.09 -34.72
N LEU A 63 19.87 -13.29 -35.88
CA LEU A 63 21.14 -14.03 -35.98
C LEU A 63 22.29 -13.38 -35.22
N GLU A 64 22.31 -12.04 -35.10
CA GLU A 64 23.32 -11.34 -34.30
C GLU A 64 23.21 -11.74 -32.82
N ALA A 65 21.98 -11.74 -32.28
CA ALA A 65 21.73 -12.15 -30.89
C ALA A 65 21.92 -13.66 -30.66
N LEU A 66 21.51 -14.48 -31.63
CA LEU A 66 21.72 -15.93 -31.57
C LEU A 66 23.21 -16.29 -31.68
N GLY A 67 23.96 -15.58 -32.51
CA GLY A 67 25.40 -15.75 -32.63
C GLY A 67 26.15 -15.32 -31.37
N TRP A 68 25.71 -14.21 -30.75
CA TRP A 68 26.19 -13.78 -29.44
C TRP A 68 25.97 -14.86 -28.39
N TRP A 69 24.75 -15.41 -28.32
CA TRP A 69 24.41 -16.48 -27.39
C TRP A 69 25.17 -17.79 -27.64
N ALA A 70 25.38 -18.14 -28.91
CA ALA A 70 26.09 -19.36 -29.31
C ALA A 70 27.62 -19.23 -29.22
N GLY A 71 28.15 -18.08 -28.78
CA GLY A 71 29.59 -17.84 -28.65
C GLY A 71 30.31 -17.65 -29.99
N TRP A 72 29.62 -17.38 -31.09
CA TRP A 72 30.22 -17.18 -32.42
C TRP A 72 31.21 -16.01 -32.48
N TYR A 73 31.12 -15.09 -31.51
CA TYR A 73 31.99 -13.93 -31.39
C TYR A 73 33.04 -14.08 -30.26
N GLY A 74 33.21 -15.30 -29.72
CA GLY A 74 34.15 -15.66 -28.66
C GLY A 74 33.53 -15.68 -27.25
N ASP A 75 34.11 -16.45 -26.32
CA ASP A 75 33.60 -16.60 -24.94
C ASP A 75 33.85 -15.36 -24.06
N GLN A 76 34.74 -14.45 -24.50
CA GLN A 76 35.01 -13.16 -23.88
C GLN A 76 34.68 -12.03 -24.86
N ILE A 77 33.39 -11.83 -25.15
CA ILE A 77 32.97 -10.61 -25.85
C ILE A 77 33.23 -9.45 -24.89
N ASP A 78 34.37 -8.77 -25.11
CA ASP A 78 34.81 -7.64 -24.31
C ASP A 78 33.88 -6.43 -24.55
N THR A 79 32.75 -6.47 -23.87
CA THR A 79 31.76 -5.41 -23.80
C THR A 79 32.25 -4.22 -22.96
N THR A 80 33.54 -4.19 -22.58
CA THR A 80 34.21 -3.01 -22.03
C THR A 80 34.88 -2.12 -23.09
N LEU A 81 34.91 -2.55 -24.36
CA LEU A 81 35.55 -1.79 -25.45
C LEU A 81 34.82 -0.50 -25.84
N ASP A 82 33.50 -0.44 -25.65
CA ASP A 82 32.70 0.79 -25.79
C ASP A 82 31.59 0.79 -24.74
N PRO A 83 31.86 1.21 -23.49
CA PRO A 83 30.89 1.22 -22.41
C PRO A 83 29.98 2.47 -22.47
N GLY A 84 29.94 3.21 -23.57
CA GLY A 84 29.34 4.54 -23.62
C GLY A 84 30.18 5.59 -22.87
N THR A 85 29.60 6.77 -22.65
CA THR A 85 30.25 7.93 -22.00
C THR A 85 29.32 8.57 -20.98
N LEU A 86 29.89 9.27 -20.00
CA LEU A 86 29.13 10.16 -19.13
C LEU A 86 28.82 11.47 -19.88
N GLU A 87 27.60 12.00 -19.75
CA GLU A 87 27.24 13.32 -20.30
C GLU A 87 28.09 14.42 -19.66
N GLU A 88 28.25 14.36 -18.34
CA GLU A 88 29.16 15.22 -17.58
C GLU A 88 30.06 14.39 -16.66
N PRO A 89 31.33 14.78 -16.46
CA PRO A 89 32.23 14.04 -15.59
C PRO A 89 31.77 14.13 -14.13
N ILE A 90 31.77 13.00 -13.42
CA ILE A 90 31.42 12.97 -11.99
C ILE A 90 32.50 13.74 -11.20
N PRO A 91 32.15 14.81 -10.46
CA PRO A 91 33.14 15.53 -9.67
C PRO A 91 33.77 14.64 -8.59
N PRO A 92 35.05 14.87 -8.22
CA PRO A 92 35.69 14.10 -7.17
C PRO A 92 34.93 14.19 -5.84
N GLN A 93 34.80 13.07 -5.11
CA GLN A 93 34.13 12.97 -3.80
C GLN A 93 32.59 13.14 -3.83
N THR A 94 31.96 13.26 -4.99
CA THR A 94 30.49 13.27 -5.09
C THR A 94 29.91 11.89 -4.78
N ASN A 95 28.98 11.82 -3.82
CA ASN A 95 28.21 10.61 -3.57
C ASN A 95 27.04 10.53 -4.56
N ILE A 96 27.13 9.64 -5.55
CA ILE A 96 26.08 9.46 -6.56
C ILE A 96 24.83 8.89 -5.92
N VAL A 97 23.71 9.59 -6.08
CA VAL A 97 22.40 9.19 -5.55
C VAL A 97 21.53 8.50 -6.60
N ARG A 98 21.90 8.58 -7.88
CA ARG A 98 21.17 7.95 -9.00
C ARG A 98 22.03 7.82 -10.25
N PHE A 99 21.84 6.72 -10.98
CA PHE A 99 22.38 6.55 -12.33
C PHE A 99 21.25 6.58 -13.36
N VAL A 100 21.48 7.22 -14.50
CA VAL A 100 20.53 7.33 -15.61
C VAL A 100 21.17 6.77 -16.87
N ILE A 101 20.45 5.91 -17.60
CA ILE A 101 20.88 5.44 -18.92
C ILE A 101 19.87 5.93 -19.95
N TYR A 102 20.36 6.59 -21.02
CA TYR A 102 19.52 6.98 -22.14
C TYR A 102 19.64 6.02 -23.33
N LEU A 103 18.49 5.60 -23.86
CA LEU A 103 18.34 4.73 -25.03
C LEU A 103 17.50 5.43 -26.10
N ASP A 104 18.13 5.74 -27.23
CA ASP A 104 17.52 6.51 -28.31
C ASP A 104 16.61 5.67 -29.22
N GLY A 105 15.87 6.35 -30.09
CA GLY A 105 14.89 5.77 -31.02
C GLY A 105 15.50 5.01 -32.21
N ILE A 106 14.62 4.43 -33.02
CA ILE A 106 14.97 3.49 -34.10
C ILE A 106 15.82 4.09 -35.23
N GLY A 107 16.02 5.41 -35.25
CA GLY A 107 16.91 6.07 -36.20
C GLY A 107 18.40 5.85 -35.93
N GLN A 108 18.76 5.36 -34.74
CA GLN A 108 20.15 5.27 -34.31
C GLN A 108 20.94 4.18 -35.05
N ALA A 109 22.03 4.56 -35.72
CA ALA A 109 22.94 3.65 -36.42
C ALA A 109 24.34 3.52 -35.76
N SER A 110 24.69 4.46 -34.88
CA SER A 110 25.98 4.52 -34.15
C SER A 110 25.79 5.10 -32.74
N SER A 111 26.88 5.31 -32.00
CA SER A 111 26.86 5.92 -30.66
C SER A 111 26.58 7.44 -30.66
N ARG A 112 26.46 8.07 -31.84
CA ARG A 112 26.05 9.48 -31.98
C ARG A 112 24.53 9.60 -32.08
N TYR A 113 23.96 10.55 -31.34
CA TYR A 113 22.51 10.79 -31.39
C TYR A 113 22.16 11.85 -32.44
N PHE A 114 20.88 11.91 -32.79
CA PHE A 114 20.34 13.02 -33.57
C PHE A 114 20.37 14.32 -32.75
N PRO A 115 20.41 15.50 -33.39
CA PRO A 115 20.49 16.80 -32.71
C PRO A 115 19.47 16.99 -31.59
N ASP A 116 18.23 16.54 -31.80
CA ASP A 116 17.15 16.65 -30.80
C ASP A 116 17.47 15.85 -29.52
N GLY A 117 18.07 14.66 -29.65
CA GLY A 117 18.48 13.81 -28.53
C GLY A 117 19.71 14.38 -27.79
N GLU A 118 20.67 14.93 -28.51
CA GLU A 118 21.83 15.63 -27.94
C GLU A 118 21.39 16.86 -27.13
N GLN A 119 20.48 17.65 -27.69
CA GLN A 119 19.95 18.85 -27.03
C GLN A 119 19.15 18.48 -25.77
N PHE A 120 18.37 17.41 -25.82
CA PHE A 120 17.67 16.90 -24.64
C PHE A 120 18.63 16.50 -23.52
N LEU A 121 19.67 15.71 -23.81
CA LEU A 121 20.61 15.24 -22.79
C LEU A 121 21.43 16.38 -22.17
N SER A 122 21.94 17.28 -23.00
CA SER A 122 22.74 18.42 -22.52
C SER A 122 21.91 19.38 -21.67
N GLN A 123 20.66 19.67 -22.04
CA GLN A 123 19.77 20.49 -21.21
C GLN A 123 19.34 19.76 -19.93
N LEU A 124 19.12 18.45 -20.00
CA LEU A 124 18.78 17.66 -18.81
C LEU A 124 19.93 17.63 -17.81
N ALA A 125 21.17 17.40 -18.26
CA ALA A 125 22.36 17.43 -17.41
C ALA A 125 22.54 18.80 -16.74
N ALA A 126 22.36 19.89 -17.49
CA ALA A 126 22.49 21.25 -16.96
C ALA A 126 21.45 21.61 -15.87
N ILE A 127 20.30 20.92 -15.82
CA ILE A 127 19.25 21.15 -14.83
C ILE A 127 19.43 20.28 -13.58
N LEU A 128 19.98 19.07 -13.75
CA LEU A 128 20.11 18.10 -12.66
C LEU A 128 21.33 18.40 -11.78
N PRO A 129 21.28 18.01 -10.49
CA PRO A 129 22.43 18.12 -9.60
C PRO A 129 23.55 17.14 -9.98
N ASP A 130 24.80 17.53 -9.71
CA ASP A 130 26.03 16.77 -10.02
C ASP A 130 26.09 15.33 -9.43
N ASN A 131 25.21 15.01 -8.49
CA ASN A 131 25.11 13.68 -7.86
C ASN A 131 24.19 12.71 -8.62
N ILE A 132 23.68 13.09 -9.80
CA ILE A 132 22.94 12.21 -10.72
C ILE A 132 23.80 11.98 -11.98
N ALA A 133 24.30 10.77 -12.15
CA ALA A 133 25.18 10.43 -13.27
C ALA A 133 24.39 9.96 -14.50
N ILE A 134 24.54 10.64 -15.64
CA ILE A 134 23.89 10.28 -16.91
C ILE A 134 24.87 9.57 -17.84
N ILE A 135 24.52 8.35 -18.23
CA ILE A 135 25.25 7.50 -19.16
C ILE A 135 24.56 7.54 -20.53
N ARG A 136 25.36 7.76 -21.57
CA ARG A 136 24.95 7.88 -22.96
C ARG A 136 25.87 7.14 -23.91
N GLY A 137 25.51 7.12 -25.19
CA GLY A 137 26.29 6.51 -26.28
C GLY A 137 26.12 5.00 -26.40
N LEU A 138 25.20 4.39 -25.64
CA LEU A 138 24.82 3.00 -25.85
C LEU A 138 23.94 2.87 -27.10
N ILE A 139 24.09 1.76 -27.83
CA ILE A 139 23.36 1.45 -29.06
C ILE A 139 22.31 0.38 -28.74
N PRO A 140 21.04 0.75 -28.49
CA PRO A 140 19.98 -0.17 -28.04
C PRO A 140 19.67 -1.30 -29.04
N TYR A 141 20.18 -1.16 -30.27
CA TYR A 141 19.91 -2.03 -31.40
C TYR A 141 21.10 -2.94 -31.77
N SER A 142 22.15 -3.05 -30.94
CA SER A 142 23.23 -4.04 -31.10
C SER A 142 23.62 -4.68 -29.76
N VAL A 143 23.54 -6.01 -29.66
CA VAL A 143 23.96 -6.77 -28.46
C VAL A 143 25.46 -6.74 -28.23
N LEU A 144 26.23 -6.35 -29.25
CA LEU A 144 27.68 -6.16 -29.17
C LEU A 144 28.07 -4.72 -28.84
N ASN A 145 27.08 -3.83 -28.66
CA ASN A 145 27.23 -2.38 -28.64
C ASN A 145 28.09 -1.84 -29.81
N ARG A 146 27.97 -2.45 -30.99
CA ARG A 146 28.80 -2.14 -32.15
C ARG A 146 28.04 -1.27 -33.14
N PRO A 147 28.61 -0.15 -33.62
CA PRO A 147 28.02 0.63 -34.70
C PRO A 147 27.82 -0.19 -35.99
N LEU A 148 26.72 0.05 -36.71
CA LEU A 148 26.49 -0.56 -38.04
C LEU A 148 27.57 -0.15 -39.05
N THR A 149 28.24 0.97 -38.78
CA THR A 149 29.31 1.57 -39.58
C THR A 149 30.66 0.89 -39.45
N GLU A 150 30.80 -0.10 -38.55
CA GLU A 150 32.07 -0.71 -38.21
C GLU A 150 32.05 -2.25 -38.30
N GLY A 151 33.05 -2.80 -39.00
CA GLY A 151 33.46 -4.21 -38.96
C GLY A 151 32.51 -5.31 -39.43
N GLY A 152 31.39 -4.97 -40.07
CA GLY A 152 30.58 -5.90 -40.86
C GLY A 152 30.86 -5.80 -42.38
N PHE A 153 30.45 -6.84 -43.14
CA PHE A 153 30.57 -6.88 -44.62
C PHE A 153 29.86 -5.68 -45.31
N PHE A 154 28.81 -5.15 -44.69
CA PHE A 154 28.04 -4.00 -45.19
C PHE A 154 28.36 -2.66 -44.50
N SER A 155 29.45 -2.56 -43.72
CA SER A 155 29.81 -1.34 -42.98
C SER A 155 29.96 -0.10 -43.87
N PHE A 156 30.45 -0.25 -45.11
CA PHE A 156 30.54 0.84 -46.09
C PHE A 156 29.16 1.37 -46.51
N PHE A 157 28.18 0.48 -46.69
CA PHE A 157 26.81 0.86 -47.02
C PHE A 157 26.19 1.67 -45.88
N TRP A 158 26.34 1.21 -44.64
CA TRP A 158 25.80 1.90 -43.47
C TRP A 158 26.47 3.25 -43.19
N ARG A 159 27.79 3.39 -43.40
CA ARG A 159 28.46 4.71 -43.32
C ARG A 159 27.92 5.71 -44.34
N THR A 160 27.61 5.22 -45.54
CA THR A 160 27.04 6.04 -46.60
C THR A 160 25.59 6.42 -46.27
N ALA A 161 24.82 5.47 -45.74
CA ALA A 161 23.45 5.70 -45.26
C ALA A 161 23.41 6.74 -44.14
N GLU A 162 24.22 6.59 -43.09
CA GLU A 162 24.29 7.50 -41.95
C GLU A 162 24.71 8.92 -42.37
N ARG A 163 25.77 9.05 -43.18
CA ARG A 163 26.23 10.36 -43.65
C ARG A 163 25.17 11.11 -44.47
N LEU A 164 24.44 10.40 -45.33
CA LEU A 164 23.41 11.00 -46.17
C LEU A 164 22.12 11.30 -45.40
N SER A 165 21.73 10.42 -44.46
CA SER A 165 20.53 10.63 -43.63
C SER A 165 20.67 11.78 -42.64
N MET A 166 21.91 12.10 -42.21
CA MET A 166 22.21 13.22 -41.30
C MET A 166 22.47 14.55 -42.01
N SER A 167 22.36 14.62 -43.35
CA SER A 167 22.55 15.87 -44.09
C SER A 167 21.31 16.77 -44.05
N GLU A 168 21.48 18.10 -44.09
CA GLU A 168 20.37 19.07 -44.08
C GLU A 168 19.41 18.94 -45.28
N ASN A 169 19.86 18.32 -46.39
CA ASN A 169 19.07 18.07 -47.60
C ASN A 169 19.37 16.66 -48.17
N PRO A 170 18.76 15.60 -47.60
CA PRO A 170 19.13 14.21 -47.90
C PRO A 170 18.71 13.72 -49.30
N GLY A 171 17.81 14.45 -49.98
CA GLY A 171 17.21 14.03 -51.24
C GLY A 171 16.45 12.70 -51.11
N ILE A 172 15.96 12.16 -52.23
CA ILE A 172 15.19 10.90 -52.25
C ILE A 172 16.05 9.71 -51.79
N LEU A 173 17.33 9.67 -52.20
CA LEU A 173 18.23 8.57 -51.88
C LEU A 173 18.58 8.53 -50.37
N GLY A 174 18.89 9.67 -49.76
CA GLY A 174 19.15 9.73 -48.32
C GLY A 174 17.92 9.36 -47.49
N LEU A 175 16.73 9.73 -47.95
CA LEU A 175 15.47 9.34 -47.31
C LEU A 175 15.23 7.82 -47.37
N LEU A 176 15.47 7.18 -48.53
CA LEU A 176 15.36 5.72 -48.67
C LEU A 176 16.36 4.97 -47.77
N LEU A 177 17.57 5.50 -47.60
CA LEU A 177 18.59 4.91 -46.73
C LEU A 177 18.25 5.07 -45.23
N ALA A 178 17.69 6.21 -44.83
CA ALA A 178 17.16 6.40 -43.48
C ALA A 178 16.02 5.42 -43.16
N VAL A 179 15.12 5.20 -44.13
CA VAL A 179 14.04 4.19 -44.01
C VAL A 179 14.62 2.78 -43.83
N ALA A 180 15.72 2.43 -44.50
CA ALA A 180 16.35 1.12 -44.34
C ALA A 180 16.89 0.88 -42.91
N ILE A 181 17.52 1.91 -42.30
CA ILE A 181 17.96 1.86 -40.89
C ILE A 181 16.75 1.65 -39.96
N ASN A 182 15.71 2.46 -40.15
CA ASN A 182 14.49 2.39 -39.35
C ASN A 182 13.80 1.02 -39.45
N ILE A 183 13.72 0.44 -40.66
CA ILE A 183 13.14 -0.91 -40.85
C ILE A 183 13.94 -1.96 -40.09
N ARG A 184 15.28 -1.95 -40.20
CA ARG A 184 16.13 -2.91 -39.49
C ARG A 184 15.96 -2.79 -37.98
N ASN A 185 16.03 -1.57 -37.44
CA ASN A 185 15.89 -1.35 -36.00
C ASN A 185 14.47 -1.64 -35.50
N THR A 186 13.44 -1.43 -36.34
CA THR A 186 12.06 -1.88 -36.04
C THR A 186 11.99 -3.39 -35.88
N PHE A 187 12.65 -4.17 -36.75
CA PHE A 187 12.72 -5.62 -36.57
C PHE A 187 13.46 -6.01 -35.29
N VAL A 188 14.50 -5.28 -34.89
CA VAL A 188 15.17 -5.51 -33.59
C VAL A 188 14.23 -5.28 -32.42
N VAL A 189 13.43 -4.20 -32.45
CA VAL A 189 12.38 -3.95 -31.45
C VAL A 189 11.38 -5.12 -31.41
N MET A 190 10.99 -5.65 -32.57
CA MET A 190 10.13 -6.84 -32.65
C MET A 190 10.80 -8.09 -32.08
N VAL A 191 12.10 -8.28 -32.31
CA VAL A 191 12.88 -9.38 -31.71
C VAL A 191 12.93 -9.26 -30.19
N SER A 192 13.24 -8.07 -29.66
CA SER A 192 13.21 -7.80 -28.22
C SER A 192 11.83 -8.05 -27.59
N ALA A 193 10.76 -7.75 -28.32
CA ALA A 193 9.37 -7.96 -27.89
C ALA A 193 8.88 -9.41 -28.00
N ASP A 194 9.52 -10.25 -28.82
CA ASP A 194 9.15 -11.65 -29.04
C ASP A 194 9.56 -12.51 -27.84
N GLN A 195 8.70 -13.45 -27.41
CA GLN A 195 8.99 -14.28 -26.24
C GLN A 195 10.10 -15.32 -26.46
N ARG A 196 10.38 -15.69 -27.72
CA ARG A 196 11.35 -16.74 -28.06
C ARG A 196 12.74 -16.17 -28.22
N TYR A 197 12.85 -15.06 -28.94
CA TYR A 197 14.15 -14.43 -29.24
C TYR A 197 14.49 -13.27 -28.31
N GLY A 198 13.48 -12.60 -27.74
CA GLY A 198 13.65 -11.45 -26.88
C GLY A 198 14.52 -11.70 -25.66
N PRO A 199 14.35 -12.80 -24.88
CA PRO A 199 15.21 -13.07 -23.72
C PRO A 199 16.71 -13.07 -24.05
N ILE A 200 17.09 -13.62 -25.21
CA ILE A 200 18.49 -13.65 -25.65
C ILE A 200 18.99 -12.24 -25.98
N TYR A 201 18.23 -11.52 -26.81
CA TYR A 201 18.57 -10.15 -27.21
C TYR A 201 18.68 -9.22 -26.00
N ASN A 202 17.66 -9.28 -25.13
CA ASN A 202 17.53 -8.43 -23.96
C ASN A 202 18.61 -8.74 -22.90
N GLN A 203 19.04 -9.99 -22.76
CA GLN A 203 20.16 -10.32 -21.90
C GLN A 203 21.48 -9.74 -22.44
N GLY A 204 21.72 -9.82 -23.74
CA GLY A 204 22.90 -9.21 -24.37
C GLY A 204 22.95 -7.71 -24.15
N MET A 205 21.83 -7.01 -24.36
CA MET A 205 21.76 -5.57 -24.11
C MET A 205 21.88 -5.23 -22.61
N ALA A 206 21.33 -6.06 -21.72
CA ALA A 206 21.51 -5.88 -20.28
C ALA A 206 22.98 -6.02 -19.86
N GLN A 207 23.75 -6.90 -20.49
CA GLN A 207 25.18 -7.04 -20.24
C GLN A 207 25.96 -5.76 -20.60
N VAL A 208 25.61 -5.14 -21.74
CA VAL A 208 26.20 -3.85 -22.17
C VAL A 208 25.92 -2.77 -21.11
N MET A 209 24.67 -2.63 -20.69
CA MET A 209 24.27 -1.65 -19.66
C MET A 209 24.94 -1.94 -18.31
N TYR A 210 25.01 -3.20 -17.90
CA TYR A 210 25.68 -3.63 -16.67
C TYR A 210 27.15 -3.20 -16.67
N ASN A 211 27.87 -3.47 -17.76
CA ASN A 211 29.29 -3.12 -17.87
C ASN A 211 29.51 -1.61 -17.88
N SER A 212 28.62 -0.87 -18.54
CA SER A 212 28.64 0.60 -18.51
C SER A 212 28.46 1.15 -17.08
N LEU A 213 27.45 0.66 -16.36
CA LEU A 213 27.18 1.06 -14.97
C LEU A 213 28.38 0.78 -14.06
N VAL A 214 28.90 -0.45 -14.09
CA VAL A 214 30.05 -0.86 -13.25
C VAL A 214 31.29 -0.05 -13.62
N ARG A 215 31.52 0.22 -14.91
CA ARG A 215 32.64 1.05 -15.39
C ARG A 215 32.59 2.46 -14.82
N TYR A 216 31.39 3.04 -14.70
CA TYR A 216 31.17 4.39 -14.16
C TYR A 216 30.91 4.42 -12.64
N GLY A 217 31.24 3.33 -11.93
CA GLY A 217 31.30 3.31 -10.47
C GLY A 217 30.03 2.78 -9.78
N TYR A 218 29.05 2.26 -10.51
CA TYR A 218 27.92 1.58 -9.89
C TYR A 218 28.39 0.29 -9.20
N GLN A 219 28.06 0.14 -7.92
CA GLN A 219 28.34 -1.07 -7.16
C GLN A 219 27.09 -1.97 -7.10
N PRO A 220 27.13 -3.21 -7.63
CA PRO A 220 26.05 -4.17 -7.47
C PRO A 220 25.68 -4.37 -5.99
N GLY A 221 24.39 -4.37 -5.68
CA GLY A 221 23.89 -4.43 -4.30
C GLY A 221 23.99 -3.14 -3.49
N SER A 222 24.46 -2.02 -4.06
CA SER A 222 24.52 -0.72 -3.38
C SER A 222 23.15 -0.13 -3.03
N GLY A 223 22.09 -0.54 -3.73
CA GLY A 223 20.74 0.01 -3.58
C GLY A 223 20.54 1.38 -4.22
N VAL A 224 21.57 1.96 -4.88
CA VAL A 224 21.45 3.21 -5.62
C VAL A 224 20.48 3.01 -6.80
N PRO A 225 19.44 3.85 -6.98
CA PRO A 225 18.48 3.68 -8.06
C PRO A 225 19.08 3.91 -9.44
N ILE A 226 18.59 3.13 -10.40
CA ILE A 226 18.90 3.26 -11.83
C ILE A 226 17.62 3.66 -12.58
N THR A 227 17.70 4.70 -13.40
CA THR A 227 16.60 5.11 -14.28
C THR A 227 16.97 4.87 -15.74
N LEU A 228 16.18 4.06 -16.44
CA LEU A 228 16.31 3.84 -17.88
C LEU A 228 15.37 4.79 -18.61
N ILE A 229 15.91 5.73 -19.40
CA ILE A 229 15.13 6.61 -20.26
C ILE A 229 15.15 6.02 -21.66
N GLY A 230 13.99 5.60 -22.17
CA GLY A 230 13.84 5.03 -23.51
C GLY A 230 12.95 5.89 -24.40
N PHE A 231 13.48 6.34 -25.53
CA PHE A 231 12.71 7.05 -26.57
C PHE A 231 12.27 6.08 -27.67
N SER A 232 10.99 6.12 -28.07
CA SER A 232 10.44 5.31 -29.17
C SER A 232 10.75 3.80 -29.00
N GLY A 233 11.45 3.17 -29.94
CA GLY A 233 11.92 1.77 -29.84
C GLY A 233 12.81 1.49 -28.63
N GLY A 234 13.58 2.48 -28.16
CA GLY A 234 14.42 2.39 -26.96
C GLY A 234 13.62 2.08 -25.70
N GLY A 235 12.33 2.46 -25.64
CA GLY A 235 11.43 2.09 -24.55
C GLY A 235 11.22 0.57 -24.43
N GLN A 236 11.10 -0.15 -25.54
CA GLN A 236 11.01 -1.62 -25.53
C GLN A 236 12.32 -2.25 -25.05
N ILE A 237 13.47 -1.71 -25.47
CA ILE A 237 14.78 -2.23 -25.07
C ILE A 237 15.03 -1.99 -23.57
N ALA A 238 14.74 -0.78 -23.08
CA ALA A 238 14.80 -0.46 -21.64
C ALA A 238 13.96 -1.43 -20.82
N MET A 239 12.71 -1.65 -21.24
CA MET A 239 11.84 -2.60 -20.57
C MET A 239 12.37 -4.03 -20.69
N GLY A 240 12.84 -4.44 -21.86
CA GLY A 240 13.30 -5.81 -22.13
C GLY A 240 14.47 -6.23 -21.25
N THR A 241 15.41 -5.31 -21.00
CA THR A 241 16.62 -5.53 -20.18
C THR A 241 16.35 -5.57 -18.68
N LEU A 242 15.21 -5.02 -18.23
CA LEU A 242 14.84 -4.83 -16.83
C LEU A 242 15.04 -6.06 -15.94
N SER A 243 14.51 -7.22 -16.34
CA SER A 243 14.58 -8.44 -15.51
C SER A 243 16.01 -8.92 -15.32
N HIS A 244 16.83 -8.79 -16.36
CA HIS A 244 18.23 -9.21 -16.33
C HIS A 244 19.08 -8.26 -15.50
N LEU A 245 18.90 -6.95 -15.69
CA LEU A 245 19.61 -5.94 -14.89
C LEU A 245 19.25 -6.03 -13.40
N LYS A 246 17.97 -6.19 -13.08
CA LYS A 246 17.53 -6.28 -11.69
C LYS A 246 18.11 -7.51 -10.99
N GLN A 247 18.18 -8.64 -11.69
CA GLN A 247 18.81 -9.86 -11.18
C GLN A 247 20.33 -9.71 -11.00
N ALA A 248 21.01 -9.06 -11.95
CA ALA A 248 22.47 -8.92 -11.93
C ALA A 248 22.97 -7.86 -10.94
N LEU A 249 22.23 -6.75 -10.79
CA LEU A 249 22.65 -5.59 -10.01
C LEU A 249 22.03 -5.54 -8.61
N VAL A 250 20.94 -6.28 -8.37
CA VAL A 250 20.14 -6.20 -7.12
C VAL A 250 19.81 -4.73 -6.80
N ALA A 251 19.30 -4.02 -7.82
CA ALA A 251 19.12 -2.58 -7.83
C ALA A 251 17.64 -2.19 -7.97
N PRO A 252 17.20 -1.05 -7.38
CA PRO A 252 15.94 -0.44 -7.76
C PRO A 252 16.06 0.14 -9.17
N ILE A 253 15.16 -0.27 -10.07
CA ILE A 253 15.17 0.18 -11.47
C ILE A 253 13.81 0.78 -11.83
N GLU A 254 13.85 2.01 -12.34
CA GLU A 254 12.72 2.72 -12.92
C GLU A 254 12.90 2.90 -14.42
N VAL A 255 11.79 3.05 -15.12
CA VAL A 255 11.81 3.30 -16.56
C VAL A 255 10.99 4.56 -16.87
N ILE A 256 11.60 5.49 -17.60
CA ILE A 256 10.93 6.63 -18.21
C ILE A 256 10.85 6.36 -19.71
N SER A 257 9.64 6.14 -20.21
CA SER A 257 9.36 5.88 -21.61
C SER A 257 8.81 7.13 -22.27
N LEU A 258 9.56 7.71 -23.20
CA LEU A 258 9.14 8.85 -24.03
C LEU A 258 8.66 8.33 -25.38
N ALA A 259 7.36 8.48 -25.67
CA ALA A 259 6.74 7.97 -26.90
C ALA A 259 7.05 6.48 -27.19
N GLY A 260 7.26 5.69 -26.13
CA GLY A 260 7.88 4.37 -26.25
C GLY A 260 6.95 3.30 -26.83
N VAL A 261 7.47 2.43 -27.70
CA VAL A 261 6.68 1.33 -28.29
C VAL A 261 6.94 0.04 -27.52
N ILE A 262 6.26 -0.14 -26.37
CA ILE A 262 6.51 -1.26 -25.45
C ILE A 262 5.54 -2.42 -25.71
N SER A 263 6.03 -3.66 -25.61
CA SER A 263 5.24 -4.88 -25.71
C SER A 263 4.65 -5.31 -24.36
N GLY A 264 3.50 -5.99 -24.39
CA GLY A 264 2.93 -6.59 -23.18
C GLY A 264 3.60 -7.90 -22.71
N ASN A 265 4.65 -8.34 -23.40
CA ASN A 265 5.41 -9.56 -23.06
C ASN A 265 6.47 -9.29 -22.00
N THR A 266 6.93 -8.05 -21.90
CA THR A 266 7.96 -7.66 -20.95
C THR A 266 7.42 -7.64 -19.52
N ASN A 267 8.21 -8.12 -18.56
CA ASN A 267 7.77 -8.23 -17.17
C ASN A 267 7.85 -6.90 -16.42
N VAL A 268 6.93 -5.98 -16.74
CA VAL A 268 6.81 -4.65 -16.11
C VAL A 268 6.69 -4.73 -14.59
N LEU A 269 6.19 -5.84 -14.05
CA LEU A 269 6.03 -6.03 -12.60
C LEU A 269 7.36 -6.00 -11.83
N MET A 270 8.49 -6.22 -12.51
CA MET A 270 9.81 -6.12 -11.90
C MET A 270 10.33 -4.68 -11.76
N ALA A 271 9.76 -3.70 -12.46
CA ALA A 271 10.15 -2.31 -12.30
C ALA A 271 9.65 -1.80 -10.94
N GLU A 272 10.38 -0.85 -10.35
CA GLU A 272 9.80 -0.05 -9.26
C GLU A 272 8.65 0.76 -9.83
N HIS A 273 8.88 1.46 -10.95
CA HIS A 273 7.82 2.13 -11.68
C HIS A 273 8.15 2.32 -13.17
N LEU A 274 7.11 2.34 -14.00
CA LEU A 274 7.17 2.75 -15.41
C LEU A 274 6.40 4.06 -15.60
N TYR A 275 7.12 5.14 -15.90
CA TYR A 275 6.53 6.40 -16.34
C TYR A 275 6.43 6.38 -17.86
N HIS A 276 5.22 6.41 -18.41
CA HIS A 276 4.96 6.31 -19.84
C HIS A 276 4.30 7.59 -20.37
N PHE A 277 5.09 8.40 -21.07
CA PHE A 277 4.69 9.71 -21.59
C PHE A 277 4.50 9.67 -23.09
N VAL A 278 3.35 10.16 -23.56
CA VAL A 278 2.95 10.10 -24.97
C VAL A 278 2.26 11.41 -25.34
N GLY A 279 2.49 11.88 -26.56
CA GLY A 279 1.77 13.02 -27.11
C GLY A 279 0.37 12.63 -27.61
N ASP A 280 -0.59 13.55 -27.52
CA ASP A 280 -1.98 13.34 -27.96
C ASP A 280 -2.10 13.16 -29.49
N GLU A 281 -1.07 13.56 -30.24
CA GLU A 281 -1.01 13.43 -31.69
C GLU A 281 -0.03 12.33 -32.16
N ASP A 282 0.53 11.53 -31.25
CA ASP A 282 1.44 10.42 -31.58
C ASP A 282 0.67 9.20 -32.15
N PRO A 283 0.84 8.86 -33.44
CA PRO A 283 0.18 7.70 -34.03
C PRO A 283 0.96 6.40 -33.80
N VAL A 284 2.26 6.46 -33.53
CA VAL A 284 3.17 5.31 -33.48
C VAL A 284 2.98 4.52 -32.20
N GLU A 285 2.93 5.19 -31.04
CA GLU A 285 2.67 4.51 -29.77
C GLU A 285 1.29 3.80 -29.79
N ARG A 286 0.28 4.51 -30.31
CA ARG A 286 -1.09 3.99 -30.46
C ARG A 286 -1.14 2.72 -31.30
N LEU A 287 -0.41 2.69 -32.42
CA LEU A 287 -0.28 1.50 -33.25
C LEU A 287 0.41 0.36 -32.50
N GLY A 288 1.44 0.65 -31.70
CA GLY A 288 2.10 -0.33 -30.84
C GLY A 288 1.14 -1.03 -29.87
N ALA A 289 0.25 -0.28 -29.22
CA ALA A 289 -0.76 -0.85 -28.33
C ALA A 289 -1.75 -1.79 -29.06
N ILE A 290 -1.99 -1.56 -30.36
CA ILE A 290 -2.82 -2.41 -31.21
C ILE A 290 -2.03 -3.66 -31.65
N PHE A 291 -0.79 -3.51 -32.10
CA PHE A 291 0.01 -4.64 -32.62
C PHE A 291 0.50 -5.62 -31.56
N PHE A 292 0.51 -5.25 -30.28
CA PHE A 292 0.89 -6.15 -29.19
C PHE A 292 -0.35 -6.68 -28.45
N PRO A 293 -0.82 -7.92 -28.72
CA PRO A 293 -2.08 -8.43 -28.15
C PRO A 293 -2.08 -8.45 -26.63
N LYS A 294 -0.93 -8.69 -25.98
CA LYS A 294 -0.82 -8.65 -24.52
C LYS A 294 -1.04 -7.26 -23.89
N ARG A 295 -1.13 -6.19 -24.67
CA ARG A 295 -1.58 -4.86 -24.20
C ARG A 295 -3.10 -4.70 -24.25
N TRP A 296 -3.81 -5.59 -24.94
CA TRP A 296 -5.26 -5.53 -25.04
C TRP A 296 -5.92 -5.94 -23.74
N LYS A 297 -7.06 -5.32 -23.42
CA LYS A 297 -7.79 -5.54 -22.17
C LYS A 297 -8.22 -7.00 -21.95
N ILE A 298 -8.44 -7.77 -23.03
CA ILE A 298 -8.83 -9.19 -22.95
C ILE A 298 -7.74 -10.09 -22.36
N PHE A 299 -6.47 -9.70 -22.50
CA PHE A 299 -5.34 -10.43 -21.90
C PHE A 299 -5.04 -9.88 -20.50
N PHE A 300 -6.03 -9.86 -19.61
CA PHE A 300 -5.96 -9.23 -18.30
C PHE A 300 -4.85 -9.80 -17.38
N LEU A 301 -4.39 -11.04 -17.62
CA LEU A 301 -3.27 -11.66 -16.89
C LEU A 301 -1.88 -11.30 -17.44
N SER A 302 -1.78 -10.52 -18.52
CA SER A 302 -0.48 -10.07 -19.03
C SER A 302 0.25 -9.22 -18.01
N TYR A 303 1.59 -9.22 -18.05
CA TYR A 303 2.42 -8.38 -17.18
C TYR A 303 2.03 -6.91 -17.27
N TRP A 304 1.75 -6.42 -18.49
CA TRP A 304 1.30 -5.05 -18.73
C TRP A 304 -0.01 -4.71 -18.03
N ASN A 305 -1.06 -5.53 -18.23
CA ASN A 305 -2.37 -5.24 -17.65
C ASN A 305 -2.36 -5.39 -16.12
N ARG A 306 -1.60 -6.35 -15.59
CA ARG A 306 -1.37 -6.48 -14.14
C ARG A 306 -0.66 -5.26 -13.57
N ALA A 307 0.45 -4.84 -14.19
CA ALA A 307 1.22 -3.66 -13.74
C ALA A 307 0.36 -2.38 -13.78
N LYS A 308 -0.43 -2.20 -14.84
CA LYS A 308 -1.38 -1.10 -14.96
C LYS A 308 -2.40 -1.08 -13.82
N ARG A 309 -2.98 -2.25 -13.48
CA ARG A 309 -3.94 -2.35 -12.36
C ARG A 309 -3.28 -2.08 -11.01
N MET A 310 -2.06 -2.55 -10.81
CA MET A 310 -1.28 -2.35 -9.57
C MET A 310 -0.76 -0.91 -9.39
N GLY A 311 -0.96 -0.02 -10.35
CA GLY A 311 -0.40 1.34 -10.28
C GLY A 311 1.08 1.43 -10.61
N LYS A 312 1.72 0.36 -11.10
CA LYS A 312 3.15 0.34 -11.49
C LYS A 312 3.44 1.06 -12.81
N ILE A 313 2.41 1.60 -13.47
CA ILE A 313 2.54 2.36 -14.71
C ILE A 313 1.77 3.67 -14.55
N SER A 314 2.49 4.79 -14.62
CA SER A 314 1.89 6.12 -14.77
C SER A 314 1.81 6.47 -16.24
N PHE A 315 0.62 6.87 -16.70
CA PHE A 315 0.40 7.40 -18.04
C PHE A 315 0.17 8.91 -17.91
N ALA A 316 0.95 9.73 -18.60
CA ALA A 316 0.63 11.15 -18.71
C ALA A 316 0.81 11.66 -20.14
N SER A 317 -0.04 12.61 -20.52
CA SER A 317 0.03 13.25 -21.83
C SER A 317 1.07 14.38 -21.84
N LEU A 318 1.80 14.48 -22.95
CA LEU A 318 2.68 15.62 -23.25
C LEU A 318 1.93 16.79 -23.94
N GLY A 319 0.62 16.66 -24.15
CA GLY A 319 -0.21 17.61 -24.90
C GLY A 319 -0.24 17.31 -26.40
N SER A 320 -0.52 18.33 -27.21
CA SER A 320 -0.63 18.25 -28.68
C SER A 320 0.72 18.03 -29.38
N VAL A 321 1.35 16.89 -29.09
CA VAL A 321 2.72 16.53 -29.49
C VAL A 321 2.67 15.27 -30.35
N GLY A 322 3.46 15.25 -31.42
CA GLY A 322 3.67 14.09 -32.30
C GLY A 322 4.77 13.15 -31.80
N HIS A 323 5.19 12.19 -32.64
CA HIS A 323 6.16 11.16 -32.23
C HIS A 323 7.63 11.62 -32.26
N SER A 324 8.11 12.07 -33.42
CA SER A 324 9.54 12.33 -33.68
C SER A 324 9.75 13.39 -34.76
N GLY A 325 10.88 14.09 -34.73
CA GLY A 325 11.20 15.17 -35.67
C GLY A 325 10.40 16.44 -35.41
N ALA A 326 10.13 17.24 -36.46
CA ALA A 326 9.32 18.44 -36.34
C ALA A 326 7.90 18.11 -35.80
N GLY A 327 7.51 18.77 -34.71
CA GLY A 327 6.31 18.51 -33.92
C GLY A 327 6.43 17.34 -32.93
N GLY A 328 7.57 16.66 -32.84
CA GLY A 328 7.80 15.49 -31.98
C GLY A 328 8.09 15.82 -30.51
N VAL A 329 8.28 14.79 -29.68
CA VAL A 329 8.45 14.93 -28.21
C VAL A 329 9.74 15.65 -27.78
N LEU A 330 10.76 15.68 -28.65
CA LEU A 330 12.04 16.36 -28.39
C LEU A 330 12.19 17.65 -29.23
N ASP A 331 11.13 18.15 -29.87
CA ASP A 331 11.22 19.33 -30.73
C ASP A 331 11.49 20.61 -29.92
N PRO A 332 12.62 21.32 -30.15
CA PRO A 332 12.98 22.52 -29.41
C PRO A 332 12.31 23.81 -29.92
N TYR A 333 11.58 23.76 -31.04
CA TYR A 333 11.01 24.93 -31.71
C TYR A 333 9.48 24.98 -31.65
N GLN A 334 8.81 23.84 -31.73
CA GLN A 334 7.35 23.80 -31.71
C GLN A 334 6.79 24.13 -30.32
N LEU A 335 5.81 25.03 -30.26
CA LEU A 335 5.21 25.53 -29.03
C LEU A 335 3.86 24.85 -28.74
N LEU A 336 3.64 24.56 -27.45
CA LEU A 336 2.36 24.19 -26.87
C LEU A 336 1.48 25.43 -26.61
N PRO A 337 0.17 25.27 -26.40
CA PRO A 337 -0.74 26.37 -26.08
C PRO A 337 -0.37 27.18 -24.83
N ASP A 338 0.42 26.60 -23.91
CA ASP A 338 0.89 27.24 -22.69
C ASP A 338 2.21 28.02 -22.88
N GLY A 339 2.73 28.09 -24.11
CA GLY A 339 3.94 28.84 -24.47
C GLY A 339 5.25 28.08 -24.24
N ARG A 340 5.24 26.86 -23.71
CA ARG A 340 6.44 26.01 -23.62
C ARG A 340 6.72 25.31 -24.95
N THR A 341 7.99 25.03 -25.24
CA THR A 341 8.35 24.14 -26.35
C THR A 341 8.04 22.69 -25.99
N HIS A 342 7.91 21.82 -26.99
CA HIS A 342 7.72 20.38 -26.76
C HIS A 342 8.88 19.80 -25.94
N LEU A 343 10.12 20.16 -26.28
CA LEU A 343 11.31 19.79 -25.52
C LEU A 343 11.25 20.27 -24.06
N GLN A 344 10.88 21.54 -23.82
CA GLN A 344 10.78 22.08 -22.45
C GLN A 344 9.77 21.29 -21.62
N LYS A 345 8.60 20.99 -22.20
CA LYS A 345 7.59 20.16 -21.51
C LYS A 345 8.13 18.77 -21.15
N THR A 346 8.87 18.14 -22.05
CA THR A 346 9.50 16.84 -21.81
C THR A 346 10.57 16.92 -20.72
N LEU A 347 11.44 17.94 -20.75
CA LEU A 347 12.47 18.19 -19.73
C LEU A 347 11.85 18.43 -18.35
N ASP A 348 10.82 19.26 -18.24
CA ASP A 348 10.13 19.55 -16.97
C ASP A 348 9.65 18.25 -16.31
N VAL A 349 9.03 17.37 -17.09
CA VAL A 349 8.46 16.10 -16.59
C VAL A 349 9.55 15.11 -16.19
N VAL A 350 10.58 14.91 -17.02
CA VAL A 350 11.69 14.00 -16.73
C VAL A 350 12.48 14.47 -15.51
N THR A 351 12.76 15.77 -15.42
CA THR A 351 13.47 16.38 -14.29
C THR A 351 12.73 16.14 -12.98
N ARG A 352 11.42 16.43 -12.94
CA ARG A 352 10.60 16.20 -11.74
C ARG A 352 10.62 14.75 -11.28
N ILE A 353 10.65 13.78 -12.20
CA ILE A 353 10.76 12.36 -11.82
C ILE A 353 12.14 12.04 -11.24
N LEU A 354 13.21 12.49 -11.90
CA LEU A 354 14.58 12.21 -11.48
C LEU A 354 14.92 12.85 -10.13
N LEU A 355 14.32 14.01 -9.84
CA LEU A 355 14.41 14.72 -8.55
C LEU A 355 13.40 14.20 -7.50
N GLU A 356 12.55 13.23 -7.84
CA GLU A 356 11.49 12.69 -6.96
C GLU A 356 10.44 13.74 -6.54
N GLU A 357 10.21 14.75 -7.38
CA GLU A 357 9.26 15.87 -7.25
C GLU A 357 8.04 15.74 -8.19
N TYR A 358 7.82 14.54 -8.72
CA TYR A 358 6.66 14.26 -9.55
C TYR A 358 5.42 14.12 -8.67
N ASP A 359 4.75 15.25 -8.41
CA ASP A 359 3.53 15.31 -7.60
C ASP A 359 2.31 14.92 -8.43
N THR A 360 1.54 13.97 -7.89
CA THR A 360 0.24 13.52 -8.42
C THR A 360 -0.94 14.12 -7.67
N GLU A 361 -0.76 15.20 -6.89
CA GLU A 361 -1.84 15.80 -6.08
C GLU A 361 -3.13 16.06 -6.86
N GLN A 362 -3.03 16.45 -8.14
CA GLN A 362 -4.18 16.62 -9.04
C GLN A 362 -5.00 15.34 -9.27
N GLU A 363 -4.38 14.16 -9.17
CA GLU A 363 -5.07 12.88 -9.37
C GLU A 363 -5.90 12.48 -8.14
N THR A 364 -5.52 12.90 -6.93
CA THR A 364 -6.12 12.41 -5.67
C THR A 364 -7.09 13.39 -5.00
N GLU A 365 -7.35 14.56 -5.59
CA GLU A 365 -8.29 15.54 -5.01
C GLU A 365 -9.67 14.90 -4.74
N PRO A 366 -10.18 14.98 -3.49
CA PRO A 366 -11.44 14.34 -3.14
C PRO A 366 -12.61 15.07 -3.81
N ARG A 367 -13.41 14.34 -4.59
CA ARG A 367 -14.68 14.85 -5.14
C ARG A 367 -15.81 14.76 -4.12
N GLN A 368 -15.67 13.86 -3.15
CA GLN A 368 -16.57 13.67 -2.02
C GLN A 368 -15.77 13.75 -0.73
N LEU A 369 -16.27 14.53 0.25
CA LEU A 369 -15.65 14.63 1.56
C LEU A 369 -15.88 13.35 2.36
N SER A 370 -14.81 12.82 2.92
CA SER A 370 -14.85 11.72 3.87
C SER A 370 -15.49 12.15 5.20
N ASN A 371 -15.89 11.20 6.05
CA ASN A 371 -16.29 11.52 7.41
C ASN A 371 -15.11 12.08 8.21
N TYR A 372 -13.91 11.55 8.00
CA TYR A 372 -12.68 12.10 8.58
C TYR A 372 -12.51 13.59 8.28
N ASP A 373 -12.67 14.01 7.02
CA ASP A 373 -12.55 15.43 6.63
C ASP A 373 -13.58 16.30 7.35
N ARG A 374 -14.81 15.79 7.54
CA ARG A 374 -15.84 16.49 8.32
C ARG A 374 -15.46 16.57 9.79
N TYR A 375 -14.93 15.48 10.36
CA TYR A 375 -14.54 15.42 11.77
C TYR A 375 -13.39 16.38 12.08
N GLN A 376 -12.44 16.55 11.16
CA GLN A 376 -11.32 17.49 11.29
C GLN A 376 -11.74 18.96 11.34
N GLN A 377 -12.97 19.31 10.96
CA GLN A 377 -13.50 20.67 11.07
C GLN A 377 -13.72 21.09 12.52
N ALA A 378 -13.86 20.14 13.43
CA ALA A 378 -14.02 20.41 14.85
C ALA A 378 -12.66 20.44 15.56
N ASP A 379 -12.32 21.57 16.17
CA ASP A 379 -11.02 21.80 16.80
C ASP A 379 -10.64 20.69 17.81
N PHE A 380 -11.60 20.20 18.60
CA PHE A 380 -11.37 19.17 19.63
C PHE A 380 -10.93 17.80 19.08
N ASN A 381 -11.05 17.57 17.76
CA ASN A 381 -10.55 16.38 17.09
C ASN A 381 -9.09 16.53 16.62
N ARG A 382 -8.54 17.75 16.64
CA ARG A 382 -7.17 18.03 16.19
C ARG A 382 -6.21 18.06 17.39
N PRO A 383 -5.04 17.41 17.32
CA PRO A 383 -4.14 17.36 18.47
C PRO A 383 -3.56 18.72 18.89
N ASP A 384 -3.45 19.67 17.95
CA ASP A 384 -2.93 21.03 18.16
C ASP A 384 -3.88 21.93 18.97
N TYR A 385 -5.15 21.56 19.09
CA TYR A 385 -6.12 22.24 19.97
C TYR A 385 -5.75 22.14 21.45
N TYR A 386 -5.02 21.09 21.85
CA TYR A 386 -4.66 20.83 23.24
C TYR A 386 -3.26 21.37 23.53
N PRO A 387 -3.10 22.45 24.33
CA PRO A 387 -1.81 23.08 24.54
C PRO A 387 -0.78 22.11 25.16
N LEU A 388 0.48 22.30 24.78
CA LEU A 388 1.63 21.68 25.44
C LEU A 388 2.34 22.72 26.32
N PRO A 389 2.89 22.35 27.49
CA PRO A 389 3.52 23.30 28.38
C PRO A 389 4.82 23.85 27.76
N GLN A 390 4.84 25.12 27.36
CA GLN A 390 6.03 25.77 26.78
C GLN A 390 7.16 25.99 27.82
N THR A 391 6.81 26.13 29.10
CA THR A 391 7.76 26.55 30.16
C THR A 391 7.91 25.53 31.29
N THR A 392 6.88 24.71 31.58
CA THR A 392 6.89 23.83 32.74
C THR A 392 7.42 22.42 32.49
N ARG A 393 7.76 22.04 31.25
CA ARG A 393 8.34 20.72 30.86
C ARG A 393 7.72 19.51 31.60
N SER A 394 6.47 19.59 32.03
CA SER A 394 5.83 18.61 32.91
C SER A 394 4.33 18.66 32.71
N LEU A 395 3.81 17.69 31.96
CA LEU A 395 2.38 17.58 31.64
C LEU A 395 1.55 17.14 32.85
N THR A 396 2.15 16.44 33.81
CA THR A 396 1.50 16.02 35.08
C THR A 396 1.13 17.19 36.00
N LYS A 397 1.64 18.41 35.74
CA LYS A 397 1.21 19.63 36.46
C LYS A 397 -0.01 20.32 35.82
N THR A 398 -0.45 19.89 34.63
CA THR A 398 -1.62 20.50 33.95
C THR A 398 -2.94 20.04 34.55
N VAL A 399 -2.98 18.84 35.14
CA VAL A 399 -4.12 18.24 35.81
C VAL A 399 -3.71 17.74 37.21
N PRO A 400 -4.58 17.75 38.22
CA PRO A 400 -4.23 17.23 39.55
C PRO A 400 -3.99 15.71 39.51
N ALA A 401 -2.78 15.26 39.87
CA ALA A 401 -2.37 13.86 39.79
C ALA A 401 -3.15 12.90 40.72
N ASN A 402 -3.87 13.45 41.70
CA ASN A 402 -4.79 12.70 42.56
C ASN A 402 -6.16 12.45 41.90
N LEU A 403 -6.49 13.16 40.82
CA LEU A 403 -7.75 13.04 40.09
C LEU A 403 -7.55 12.42 38.71
N TYR A 404 -6.43 12.73 38.05
CA TYR A 404 -6.11 12.31 36.69
C TYR A 404 -4.83 11.50 36.64
N ARG A 405 -4.79 10.52 35.73
CA ARG A 405 -3.61 9.72 35.41
C ARG A 405 -3.24 9.86 33.94
N PRO A 406 -1.94 9.87 33.58
CA PRO A 406 -1.54 9.73 32.18
C PRO A 406 -1.95 8.35 31.67
N ILE A 407 -2.30 8.24 30.39
CA ILE A 407 -2.68 6.95 29.79
C ILE A 407 -1.50 5.96 29.77
N ALA A 408 -0.29 6.45 29.51
CA ALA A 408 0.93 5.64 29.43
C ALA A 408 2.18 6.45 29.81
N PRO A 409 3.30 5.80 30.18
CA PRO A 409 4.56 6.50 30.47
C PRO A 409 5.10 7.29 29.28
N TRP A 410 5.01 6.74 28.06
CA TRP A 410 5.44 7.36 26.82
C TRP A 410 4.25 7.56 25.89
N MET A 411 3.98 8.80 25.49
CA MET A 411 2.93 9.09 24.51
C MET A 411 3.27 10.34 23.70
N GLY A 412 2.74 10.44 22.48
CA GLY A 412 2.99 11.57 21.61
C GLY A 412 2.24 11.48 20.28
N ARG A 413 2.43 12.49 19.44
CA ARG A 413 1.87 12.55 18.10
C ARG A 413 2.91 12.17 17.07
N LEU A 414 2.57 11.20 16.22
CA LEU A 414 3.41 10.81 15.09
C LEU A 414 3.39 11.91 14.03
N ILE A 415 4.57 12.21 13.52
CA ILE A 415 4.78 13.16 12.43
C ILE A 415 5.53 12.43 11.32
N LEU A 416 4.97 12.48 10.11
CA LEU A 416 5.64 11.99 8.92
C LEU A 416 6.75 12.96 8.50
N PRO A 417 8.03 12.57 8.54
CA PRO A 417 9.11 13.48 8.17
C PRO A 417 9.03 13.87 6.70
N SER A 418 9.44 15.09 6.37
CA SER A 418 9.61 15.48 4.96
C SER A 418 10.68 14.59 4.29
N LYS A 419 10.66 14.51 2.96
CA LYS A 419 11.64 13.70 2.19
C LYS A 419 13.09 14.02 2.58
N GLN A 420 13.41 15.28 2.85
CA GLN A 420 14.75 15.74 3.25
C GLN A 420 15.14 15.29 4.68
N GLN A 421 14.17 15.25 5.60
CA GLN A 421 14.35 14.86 7.01
C GLN A 421 14.27 13.35 7.21
N ARG A 422 13.82 12.59 6.22
CA ARG A 422 13.62 11.14 6.30
C ARG A 422 14.91 10.40 6.66
N ARG A 423 14.87 9.59 7.72
CA ARG A 423 16.01 8.77 8.21
C ARG A 423 15.55 7.37 8.66
N PHE A 424 14.73 6.70 7.83
CA PHE A 424 14.16 5.36 8.08
C PHE A 424 13.54 5.24 9.49
N GLY A 425 12.50 6.03 9.72
CA GLY A 425 11.81 6.21 10.99
C GLY A 425 10.81 7.35 10.86
N VAL A 426 10.16 7.71 11.96
CA VAL A 426 9.21 8.83 12.02
C VAL A 426 9.61 9.81 13.11
N LEU A 427 8.97 10.98 13.13
CA LEU A 427 9.13 11.93 14.21
C LEU A 427 8.01 11.74 15.22
N LEU A 428 8.26 12.06 16.49
CA LEU A 428 7.30 11.99 17.57
C LEU A 428 7.33 13.30 18.37
N GLU A 429 6.23 14.04 18.37
CA GLU A 429 6.02 15.16 19.29
C GLU A 429 5.59 14.61 20.65
N LEU A 430 6.47 14.71 21.65
CA LEU A 430 6.26 14.06 22.95
C LEU A 430 5.24 14.78 23.82
N TYR A 431 4.21 14.06 24.25
CA TYR A 431 3.15 14.53 25.15
C TYR A 431 3.28 13.97 26.57
N HIS A 432 4.04 12.90 26.77
CA HIS A 432 4.35 12.42 28.11
C HIS A 432 5.60 11.56 28.04
N ALA A 433 6.38 11.62 29.12
CA ALA A 433 7.57 10.82 29.33
C ALA A 433 7.71 10.52 30.84
N PRO A 434 8.43 9.46 31.24
CA PRO A 434 8.81 9.21 32.62
C PRO A 434 9.50 10.41 33.27
N ASP A 435 9.51 10.45 34.62
CA ASP A 435 10.02 11.59 35.40
C ASP A 435 11.45 12.02 35.02
N GLU A 436 12.31 11.05 34.69
CA GLU A 436 13.68 11.26 34.22
C GLU A 436 13.78 12.00 32.87
N TYR A 437 12.77 11.86 32.00
CA TYR A 437 12.76 12.42 30.64
C TYR A 437 11.69 13.51 30.44
N GLN A 438 11.11 14.04 31.52
CA GLN A 438 10.14 15.14 31.45
C GLN A 438 10.64 16.34 30.64
N HIS A 439 11.95 16.57 30.62
CA HIS A 439 12.56 17.64 29.85
C HIS A 439 12.34 17.56 28.32
N LEU A 440 11.99 16.37 27.79
CA LEU A 440 11.68 16.12 26.37
C LEU A 440 10.24 16.43 25.99
N ILE A 441 9.36 16.65 26.96
CA ILE A 441 7.95 16.96 26.71
C ILE A 441 7.82 18.25 25.88
N GLY A 442 7.01 18.19 24.82
CA GLY A 442 6.81 19.27 23.85
C GLY A 442 7.88 19.33 22.76
N GLN A 443 8.90 18.49 22.80
CA GLN A 443 9.91 18.39 21.76
C GLN A 443 9.53 17.36 20.70
N VAL A 444 10.05 17.55 19.49
CA VAL A 444 9.96 16.58 18.40
C VAL A 444 11.24 15.76 18.39
N VAL A 445 11.11 14.46 18.65
CA VAL A 445 12.23 13.50 18.70
C VAL A 445 12.12 12.47 17.57
N ASN A 446 13.21 11.77 17.27
CA ASN A 446 13.16 10.67 16.31
C ASN A 446 12.58 9.41 16.97
N LEU A 447 11.77 8.64 16.24
CA LEU A 447 11.24 7.35 16.66
C LEU A 447 11.64 6.28 15.63
N LYS A 448 12.30 5.23 16.11
CA LYS A 448 12.84 4.14 15.28
C LYS A 448 12.57 2.77 15.88
N TRP A 449 12.63 1.75 15.03
CA TRP A 449 12.68 0.36 15.48
C TRP A 449 14.06 0.04 16.08
N LEU A 450 14.09 -0.68 17.19
CA LEU A 450 15.32 -1.17 17.79
C LEU A 450 16.04 -2.14 16.84
N ASN A 451 17.34 -1.90 16.60
CA ASN A 451 18.14 -2.58 15.58
C ASN A 451 18.21 -4.12 15.69
N THR A 452 18.01 -4.68 16.89
CA THR A 452 18.07 -6.12 17.20
C THR A 452 16.69 -6.77 17.37
N SER A 453 15.59 -6.03 17.18
CA SER A 453 14.25 -6.57 17.39
C SER A 453 13.89 -7.60 16.30
N PRO A 454 13.28 -8.75 16.64
CA PRO A 454 12.60 -9.62 15.68
C PRO A 454 11.61 -8.84 14.78
N ALA A 455 11.02 -7.74 15.31
CA ALA A 455 10.17 -6.84 14.56
C ALA A 455 10.91 -6.17 13.38
N ARG A 456 12.22 -5.91 13.46
CA ARG A 456 13.02 -5.39 12.34
C ARG A 456 13.21 -6.42 11.23
N ASN A 457 13.50 -7.67 11.61
CA ASN A 457 13.67 -8.78 10.65
C ASN A 457 12.34 -9.07 9.91
N SER A 458 11.21 -8.95 10.61
CA SER A 458 9.88 -8.99 10.00
C SER A 458 9.54 -7.72 9.21
N ALA A 459 9.93 -6.52 9.67
CA ALA A 459 9.66 -5.25 9.01
C ALA A 459 10.28 -5.16 7.61
N GLN A 460 11.44 -5.79 7.38
CA GLN A 460 12.05 -5.86 6.04
C GLN A 460 11.12 -6.48 4.99
N THR A 461 10.24 -7.41 5.39
CA THR A 461 9.27 -8.04 4.46
C THR A 461 8.10 -7.12 4.06
N VAL A 462 7.86 -6.05 4.82
CA VAL A 462 6.74 -5.11 4.64
C VAL A 462 7.18 -3.78 4.06
N ILE A 463 8.50 -3.53 3.98
CA ILE A 463 9.03 -2.34 3.31
C ILE A 463 8.68 -2.43 1.81
N LYS A 464 7.88 -1.49 1.34
CA LYS A 464 7.40 -1.43 -0.05
C LYS A 464 7.46 -0.01 -0.57
N ASP A 465 7.69 0.12 -1.87
CA ASP A 465 7.40 1.35 -2.58
C ASP A 465 5.88 1.51 -2.68
N VAL A 466 5.38 2.73 -2.53
CA VAL A 466 3.95 3.03 -2.58
C VAL A 466 3.66 3.86 -3.82
N HIS A 467 2.86 3.29 -4.71
CA HIS A 467 2.36 3.91 -5.93
C HIS A 467 0.87 3.62 -6.05
N PHE A 468 0.06 4.68 -6.12
CA PHE A 468 -1.38 4.52 -6.14
C PHE A 468 -1.84 3.80 -7.41
N SER A 469 -2.59 2.71 -7.21
CA SER A 469 -3.37 2.08 -8.26
C SER A 469 -4.49 3.00 -8.73
N GLN A 470 -5.01 2.74 -9.93
CA GLN A 470 -6.21 3.46 -10.43
C GLN A 470 -7.41 3.30 -9.49
N GLN A 471 -7.52 2.15 -8.81
CA GLN A 471 -8.55 1.93 -7.79
C GLN A 471 -8.32 2.80 -6.53
N ALA A 472 -7.06 2.98 -6.09
CA ALA A 472 -6.71 3.86 -4.98
C ALA A 472 -7.01 5.33 -5.31
N ILE A 473 -6.63 5.79 -6.50
CA ILE A 473 -6.96 7.13 -7.00
C ILE A 473 -8.48 7.33 -7.04
N TYR A 474 -9.21 6.41 -7.68
CA TYR A 474 -10.67 6.50 -7.79
C TYR A 474 -11.35 6.51 -6.41
N SER A 475 -10.98 5.59 -5.52
CA SER A 475 -11.59 5.51 -4.19
C SER A 475 -11.25 6.72 -3.31
N SER A 476 -10.03 7.25 -3.39
CA SER A 476 -9.65 8.53 -2.77
C SER A 476 -10.56 9.66 -3.24
N GLN A 477 -10.83 9.75 -4.54
CA GLN A 477 -11.77 10.73 -5.10
C GLN A 477 -13.21 10.52 -4.61
N GLN A 478 -13.60 9.28 -4.23
CA GLN A 478 -14.90 8.96 -3.63
C GLN A 478 -14.92 9.12 -2.09
N GLY A 479 -13.90 9.73 -1.49
CA GLY A 479 -13.87 10.04 -0.06
C GLY A 479 -13.37 8.89 0.84
N LEU A 480 -12.79 7.82 0.30
CA LEU A 480 -12.00 6.91 1.13
C LEU A 480 -10.72 7.61 1.58
N VAL A 481 -10.42 7.58 2.87
CA VAL A 481 -9.16 8.12 3.38
C VAL A 481 -8.04 7.17 3.00
N GLN A 482 -7.22 7.58 2.04
CA GLN A 482 -6.02 6.85 1.57
C GLN A 482 -4.75 7.55 2.08
N PRO A 483 -3.59 6.85 2.15
CA PRO A 483 -2.33 7.41 2.62
C PRO A 483 -1.67 8.30 1.55
N ILE A 484 -2.34 9.38 1.16
CA ILE A 484 -1.93 10.24 0.03
C ILE A 484 -0.50 10.79 0.20
N ARG A 485 -0.08 11.04 1.44
CA ARG A 485 1.27 11.51 1.78
C ARG A 485 2.37 10.47 1.53
N LEU A 486 2.00 9.21 1.36
CA LEU A 486 2.90 8.11 1.04
C LEU A 486 2.94 7.80 -0.47
N ASN A 487 2.10 8.44 -1.29
CA ASN A 487 2.10 8.17 -2.74
C ASN A 487 3.45 8.59 -3.37
N HIS A 488 4.00 7.74 -4.22
CA HIS A 488 5.35 7.84 -4.79
C HIS A 488 6.49 7.80 -3.76
N TRP A 489 6.23 7.32 -2.55
CA TRP A 489 7.26 7.18 -1.54
C TRP A 489 7.87 5.78 -1.61
N ARG A 490 9.20 5.71 -1.71
CA ARG A 490 9.93 4.45 -1.79
C ARG A 490 10.21 3.87 -0.42
N GLN A 491 10.29 2.55 -0.32
CA GLN A 491 10.71 1.82 0.87
C GLN A 491 9.97 2.28 2.14
N VAL A 492 8.66 2.48 2.04
CA VAL A 492 7.83 2.90 3.18
C VAL A 492 7.90 1.83 4.26
N THR A 493 8.36 2.23 5.44
CA THR A 493 8.47 1.36 6.62
C THR A 493 7.12 1.23 7.35
N PRO A 494 6.94 0.21 8.22
CA PRO A 494 5.73 0.09 9.04
C PRO A 494 5.41 1.32 9.92
N LEU A 495 6.43 2.05 10.39
CA LEU A 495 6.23 3.28 11.17
C LEU A 495 5.78 4.44 10.28
N GLU A 496 6.41 4.60 9.12
CA GLU A 496 6.01 5.59 8.12
C GLU A 496 4.59 5.32 7.61
N SER A 497 4.21 4.04 7.43
CA SER A 497 2.85 3.70 7.03
C SER A 497 1.82 4.09 8.08
N LEU A 498 2.12 3.94 9.38
CA LEU A 498 1.25 4.38 10.46
C LEU A 498 1.13 5.91 10.52
N ALA A 499 2.26 6.61 10.51
CA ALA A 499 2.30 8.08 10.59
C ALA A 499 1.65 8.76 9.37
N GLY A 500 1.85 8.20 8.16
CA GLY A 500 1.32 8.75 6.91
C GLY A 500 -0.03 8.19 6.45
N SER A 501 -0.72 7.39 7.28
CA SER A 501 -2.01 6.76 6.92
C SER A 501 -3.15 7.75 6.64
N ARG A 502 -3.10 8.94 7.23
CA ARG A 502 -4.09 10.01 7.04
C ARG A 502 -3.50 11.19 6.26
N PRO A 503 -4.32 12.15 5.80
CA PRO A 503 -3.85 13.41 5.22
C PRO A 503 -3.07 14.31 6.20
N ASN A 504 -3.37 14.26 7.51
CA ASN A 504 -2.75 15.12 8.52
C ASN A 504 -1.92 14.33 9.53
N ASP A 505 -0.91 14.96 10.14
CA ASP A 505 -0.16 14.42 11.28
C ASP A 505 -0.99 14.48 12.56
N ASP A 506 -2.02 13.64 12.67
CA ASP A 506 -2.98 13.64 13.78
C ASP A 506 -3.05 12.31 14.57
N VAL A 507 -2.12 11.41 14.32
CA VAL A 507 -2.08 10.09 14.95
C VAL A 507 -1.38 10.19 16.30
N VAL A 508 -2.16 10.14 17.37
CA VAL A 508 -1.65 10.12 18.76
C VAL A 508 -1.50 8.69 19.23
N VAL A 509 -0.33 8.37 19.77
CA VAL A 509 0.05 7.01 20.18
C VAL A 509 0.65 6.98 21.59
N MET A 510 0.51 5.84 22.24
CA MET A 510 1.38 5.43 23.34
C MET A 510 2.42 4.40 22.85
N LEU A 511 3.56 4.34 23.53
CA LEU A 511 4.62 3.37 23.26
C LEU A 511 4.65 2.33 24.38
N HIS A 512 4.70 1.05 24.03
CA HIS A 512 4.97 0.00 25.01
C HIS A 512 6.43 0.03 25.46
N GLU A 513 6.64 -0.37 26.70
CA GLU A 513 7.98 -0.55 27.23
C GLU A 513 8.59 -1.90 26.78
N PRO A 514 9.92 -1.99 26.67
CA PRO A 514 10.91 -0.95 26.92
C PRO A 514 11.06 0.05 25.76
N VAL A 515 11.24 1.34 26.11
CA VAL A 515 11.69 2.40 25.18
C VAL A 515 13.17 2.68 25.48
N VAL A 516 14.04 2.46 24.49
CA VAL A 516 15.48 2.72 24.63
C VAL A 516 15.81 4.08 24.03
N ILE A 517 16.56 4.90 24.76
CA ILE A 517 16.88 6.27 24.35
C ILE A 517 18.33 6.33 23.89
N GLU A 518 18.55 7.03 22.79
CA GLU A 518 19.86 7.37 22.26
C GLU A 518 19.96 8.90 22.14
N GLU A 519 20.84 9.49 22.95
CA GLU A 519 21.14 10.93 22.91
C GLU A 519 22.45 11.14 22.16
N ASN A 520 22.38 11.77 20.99
CA ASN A 520 23.58 12.00 20.18
C ASN A 520 24.25 13.33 20.59
N GLY A 521 25.36 13.24 21.33
CA GLY A 521 25.99 14.35 22.05
C GLY A 521 26.48 15.52 21.19
N GLU A 522 26.67 15.33 19.88
CA GLU A 522 27.17 16.39 18.98
C GLU A 522 26.06 17.30 18.41
N ASN A 523 24.81 16.80 18.32
CA ASN A 523 23.69 17.51 17.67
C ASN A 523 22.44 17.68 18.55
N GLN A 524 22.46 17.23 19.83
CA GLN A 524 21.29 17.20 20.74
C GLN A 524 20.05 16.46 20.18
N ALA A 525 20.20 15.68 19.12
CA ALA A 525 19.10 14.93 18.52
C ALA A 525 18.82 13.66 19.34
N VAL A 526 17.64 13.60 19.94
CA VAL A 526 17.18 12.44 20.72
C VAL A 526 16.48 11.44 19.79
N THR A 527 16.79 10.16 19.96
CA THR A 527 16.13 9.05 19.26
C THR A 527 15.55 8.06 20.28
N LEU A 528 14.27 7.77 20.15
CA LEU A 528 13.58 6.71 20.87
C LEU A 528 13.53 5.45 20.00
N HIS A 529 13.88 4.32 20.60
CA HIS A 529 13.85 3.01 19.98
C HIS A 529 12.78 2.12 20.62
N ILE A 530 11.93 1.52 19.78
CA ILE A 530 10.81 0.66 20.20
C ILE A 530 10.93 -0.75 19.62
N ASN A 531 10.23 -1.70 20.23
CA ASN A 531 10.22 -3.11 19.80
C ASN A 531 8.83 -3.64 19.36
N SER A 532 7.76 -2.88 19.59
CA SER A 532 6.39 -3.16 19.16
C SER A 532 5.77 -1.98 18.40
N GLU A 533 4.67 -2.21 17.69
CA GLU A 533 3.95 -1.14 17.00
C GLU A 533 3.36 -0.14 18.02
N PRO A 534 3.50 1.19 17.80
CA PRO A 534 2.83 2.18 18.64
C PRO A 534 1.31 2.00 18.67
N VAL A 535 0.70 2.14 19.85
CA VAL A 535 -0.72 1.92 20.05
C VAL A 535 -1.48 3.24 19.93
N GLN A 536 -2.45 3.32 19.03
CA GLN A 536 -3.27 4.53 18.84
C GLN A 536 -4.20 4.76 20.04
N ILE A 537 -4.22 5.99 20.57
CA ILE A 537 -4.98 6.38 21.76
C ILE A 537 -5.84 7.62 21.49
N SER A 538 -6.75 7.92 22.43
CA SER A 538 -7.55 9.15 22.46
C SER A 538 -7.43 9.77 23.84
N GLY A 539 -7.09 11.06 23.90
CA GLY A 539 -6.73 11.74 25.14
C GLY A 539 -5.25 11.62 25.49
N ARG A 540 -4.87 12.34 26.55
CA ARG A 540 -3.53 12.28 27.19
C ARG A 540 -3.64 11.77 28.62
N PHE A 541 -4.75 12.10 29.27
CA PHE A 541 -5.06 11.72 30.64
C PHE A 541 -6.42 11.05 30.71
N TYR A 542 -6.63 10.31 31.80
CA TYR A 542 -7.93 9.78 32.16
C TYR A 542 -8.26 10.01 33.64
N ALA A 543 -9.55 10.03 33.95
CA ALA A 543 -10.09 10.10 35.31
C ALA A 543 -11.34 9.23 35.42
N LEU A 544 -11.73 8.88 36.65
CA LEU A 544 -12.95 8.16 36.95
C LEU A 544 -13.98 9.10 37.58
N VAL A 545 -15.09 9.31 36.89
CA VAL A 545 -16.09 10.31 37.30
C VAL A 545 -17.52 9.79 37.25
N LYS A 546 -18.41 10.48 37.95
CA LYS A 546 -19.87 10.37 37.80
C LYS A 546 -20.42 11.71 37.32
N PHE A 547 -21.26 11.69 36.30
CA PHE A 547 -21.94 12.88 35.80
C PHE A 547 -23.09 13.26 36.74
N LEU A 548 -23.15 14.52 37.18
CA LEU A 548 -24.20 14.99 38.09
C LEU A 548 -25.34 15.64 37.32
N GLN A 549 -25.01 16.66 36.51
CA GLN A 549 -25.97 17.39 35.70
C GLN A 549 -25.25 18.19 34.61
N PRO A 550 -25.91 18.49 33.48
CA PRO A 550 -25.40 19.48 32.55
C PRO A 550 -25.34 20.86 33.21
N PHE A 551 -24.33 21.65 32.86
CA PHE A 551 -24.15 23.01 33.38
C PHE A 551 -25.24 23.95 32.84
N SER A 552 -25.70 23.72 31.61
CA SER A 552 -26.86 24.36 31.00
C SER A 552 -27.69 23.35 30.18
N PRO A 553 -29.02 23.53 30.00
CA PRO A 553 -29.91 22.53 29.40
C PRO A 553 -29.53 21.99 28.01
N ASP A 554 -28.74 22.73 27.24
CA ASP A 554 -28.19 22.33 25.94
C ASP A 554 -26.67 22.57 25.86
N GLY A 555 -26.02 22.63 27.02
CA GLY A 555 -24.59 22.93 27.13
C GLY A 555 -23.70 21.72 26.85
N GLU A 556 -22.50 22.01 26.36
CA GLU A 556 -21.42 21.03 26.24
C GLU A 556 -20.68 20.80 27.57
N GLN A 557 -21.04 21.50 28.64
CA GLN A 557 -20.35 21.40 29.93
C GLN A 557 -21.17 20.61 30.93
N PHE A 558 -20.50 19.76 31.71
CA PHE A 558 -21.11 18.90 32.71
C PHE A 558 -20.38 19.05 34.03
N ARG A 559 -21.16 19.18 35.11
CA ARG A 559 -20.61 19.03 36.45
C ARG A 559 -20.46 17.54 36.74
N VAL A 560 -19.27 17.14 37.15
CA VAL A 560 -18.91 15.77 37.50
C VAL A 560 -18.37 15.73 38.91
N VAL A 561 -18.42 14.56 39.53
CA VAL A 561 -17.73 14.26 40.78
C VAL A 561 -16.73 13.14 40.54
N HIS A 562 -15.50 13.35 41.00
CA HIS A 562 -14.42 12.37 40.90
C HIS A 562 -14.60 11.24 41.91
N TYR A 563 -14.12 10.06 41.54
CA TYR A 563 -14.03 8.93 42.46
C TYR A 563 -13.08 9.25 43.60
N ASN A 564 -13.49 8.94 44.82
CA ASN A 564 -12.68 9.10 46.00
C ASN A 564 -12.11 7.73 46.42
N PRO A 565 -10.80 7.49 46.27
CA PRO A 565 -10.20 6.21 46.62
C PRO A 565 -10.27 5.91 48.11
N ALA A 566 -10.40 6.93 48.99
CA ALA A 566 -10.47 6.73 50.43
C ALA A 566 -11.84 6.22 50.89
N SER A 567 -12.93 6.71 50.30
CA SER A 567 -14.31 6.28 50.63
C SER A 567 -14.79 5.13 49.74
N GLY A 568 -14.17 4.96 48.57
CA GLY A 568 -14.61 4.06 47.53
C GLY A 568 -15.87 4.51 46.79
N GLN A 569 -16.27 5.79 46.92
CA GLN A 569 -17.51 6.36 46.40
C GLN A 569 -17.27 7.58 45.49
N PHE A 570 -18.34 8.06 44.85
CA PHE A 570 -18.34 9.32 44.07
C PHE A 570 -18.68 10.53 44.96
N ASP A 571 -17.84 10.77 45.96
CA ASP A 571 -17.92 11.90 46.90
C ASP A 571 -16.62 12.71 46.96
N GLY A 572 -15.80 12.60 45.90
CA GLY A 572 -14.54 13.32 45.76
C GLY A 572 -14.72 14.77 45.31
N VAL A 573 -13.69 15.30 44.65
CA VAL A 573 -13.70 16.66 44.11
C VAL A 573 -14.74 16.77 43.00
N GLU A 574 -15.52 17.85 43.01
CA GLU A 574 -16.38 18.19 41.89
C GLU A 574 -15.67 19.12 40.91
N GLU A 575 -15.90 18.90 39.63
CA GLU A 575 -15.29 19.67 38.55
C GLU A 575 -16.29 19.87 37.41
N VAL A 576 -16.06 20.89 36.58
CA VAL A 576 -16.77 21.06 35.31
C VAL A 576 -15.88 20.56 34.19
N VAL A 577 -16.36 19.56 33.45
CA VAL A 577 -15.70 19.05 32.24
C VAL A 577 -16.52 19.43 31.01
N ARG A 578 -15.86 19.49 29.86
CA ARG A 578 -16.51 19.75 28.57
C ARG A 578 -16.63 18.46 27.76
N MET A 579 -17.82 18.19 27.26
CA MET A 579 -18.16 17.15 26.29
C MET A 579 -18.67 17.83 25.02
N PRO A 580 -17.79 18.21 24.07
CA PRO A 580 -18.21 18.88 22.85
C PRO A 580 -19.21 18.03 22.05
N GLN A 581 -20.18 18.66 21.38
CA GLN A 581 -21.07 17.94 20.49
C GLN A 581 -20.28 17.41 19.29
N VAL A 582 -20.34 16.10 19.07
CA VAL A 582 -19.59 15.45 17.97
C VAL A 582 -20.25 15.75 16.63
N ILE A 583 -19.45 15.69 15.56
CA ILE A 583 -19.92 15.87 14.18
C ILE A 583 -20.63 14.59 13.73
N ALA A 584 -21.87 14.73 13.25
CA ALA A 584 -22.61 13.62 12.67
C ALA A 584 -21.97 13.14 11.37
N TYR A 585 -22.09 11.83 11.08
CA TYR A 585 -21.86 11.34 9.73
C TYR A 585 -23.14 11.48 8.87
N GLU A 586 -23.11 10.93 7.66
CA GLU A 586 -24.28 10.89 6.76
C GLU A 586 -25.57 10.44 7.45
N ASN A 587 -26.71 10.99 7.01
CA ASN A 587 -28.04 10.79 7.61
C ASN A 587 -28.18 11.28 9.06
N GLU A 588 -27.35 12.25 9.48
CA GLU A 588 -27.39 12.89 10.81
C GLU A 588 -27.29 11.90 11.98
N ILE A 589 -26.51 10.84 11.81
CA ILE A 589 -26.24 9.90 12.89
C ILE A 589 -24.96 10.34 13.58
N TYR A 590 -25.01 10.43 14.91
CA TYR A 590 -23.89 10.88 15.73
C TYR A 590 -23.13 9.65 16.27
N PRO A 591 -21.80 9.59 16.17
CA PRO A 591 -21.00 8.49 16.75
C PRO A 591 -21.17 8.36 18.27
N SER A 592 -21.45 9.48 18.95
CA SER A 592 -21.81 9.54 20.37
C SER A 592 -22.79 10.68 20.63
N THR A 593 -23.54 10.61 21.73
CA THR A 593 -24.43 11.69 22.18
C THR A 593 -24.25 11.97 23.66
N ASN A 594 -24.36 13.25 24.02
CA ASN A 594 -24.30 13.72 25.40
C ASN A 594 -25.65 13.64 26.10
N ARG A 595 -26.73 13.52 25.32
CA ARG A 595 -28.09 13.65 25.80
C ARG A 595 -28.35 12.62 26.92
N TYR A 596 -28.68 13.12 28.11
CA TYR A 596 -29.02 12.32 29.28
C TYR A 596 -27.90 11.38 29.78
N ILE A 597 -26.63 11.70 29.55
CA ILE A 597 -25.51 10.91 30.07
C ILE A 597 -25.55 10.76 31.59
N GLU A 598 -26.01 11.80 32.31
CA GLU A 598 -26.20 11.81 33.76
C GLU A 598 -27.32 10.87 34.23
N LYS A 599 -28.25 10.53 33.34
CA LYS A 599 -29.36 9.59 33.56
C LYS A 599 -29.09 8.20 33.00
N SER A 600 -27.91 7.97 32.41
CA SER A 600 -27.53 6.67 31.89
C SER A 600 -27.56 5.62 33.01
N PRO A 601 -28.05 4.39 32.75
CA PRO A 601 -28.10 3.34 33.76
C PRO A 601 -26.71 2.92 34.28
N LEU A 602 -25.64 3.29 33.58
CA LEU A 602 -24.26 3.02 33.97
C LEU A 602 -23.62 4.18 34.75
N ASN A 603 -24.24 5.36 34.79
CA ASN A 603 -23.70 6.51 35.51
C ASN A 603 -23.49 6.28 37.02
N PRO A 604 -24.31 5.48 37.73
CA PRO A 604 -24.05 5.17 39.14
C PRO A 604 -22.73 4.44 39.41
N THR A 605 -22.25 3.62 38.46
CA THR A 605 -20.95 2.91 38.59
C THR A 605 -19.77 3.76 38.10
N GLY A 606 -20.07 4.80 37.31
CA GLY A 606 -19.13 5.81 36.84
C GLY A 606 -18.47 5.47 35.50
N TRP A 607 -17.76 6.47 35.01
CA TRP A 607 -17.17 6.51 33.67
C TRP A 607 -15.69 6.86 33.77
N TYR A 608 -14.86 6.07 33.10
CA TYR A 608 -13.54 6.54 32.72
C TYR A 608 -13.69 7.55 31.59
N ILE A 609 -13.31 8.80 31.85
CA ILE A 609 -13.21 9.87 30.86
C ILE A 609 -11.75 9.97 30.42
N TYR A 610 -11.50 10.02 29.10
CA TYR A 610 -10.16 10.27 28.55
C TYR A 610 -10.17 11.59 27.78
N GLY A 611 -9.08 12.35 27.89
CA GLY A 611 -9.03 13.69 27.32
C GLY A 611 -7.78 14.49 27.68
N ALA A 612 -7.88 15.79 27.48
CA ALA A 612 -6.88 16.78 27.88
C ALA A 612 -7.57 18.14 28.09
N LYS A 613 -6.87 19.07 28.74
CA LYS A 613 -7.36 20.44 28.89
C LYS A 613 -7.26 21.21 27.58
N ASP A 614 -8.29 21.98 27.27
CA ASP A 614 -8.30 22.95 26.17
C ASP A 614 -7.50 24.23 26.52
N PRO A 615 -7.39 25.21 25.61
CA PRO A 615 -6.70 26.48 25.88
C PRO A 615 -7.27 27.28 27.05
N ASP A 616 -8.55 27.09 27.40
CA ASP A 616 -9.21 27.74 28.54
C ASP A 616 -8.99 26.98 29.86
N GLY A 617 -8.28 25.85 29.81
CA GLY A 617 -7.95 25.03 30.98
C GLY A 617 -9.06 24.08 31.41
N VAL A 618 -10.12 23.91 30.60
CA VAL A 618 -11.24 23.00 30.87
C VAL A 618 -10.92 21.62 30.32
N PHE A 619 -11.15 20.56 31.11
CA PHE A 619 -10.91 19.19 30.65
C PHE A 619 -11.95 18.77 29.61
N VAL A 620 -11.50 18.47 28.38
CA VAL A 620 -12.36 18.04 27.28
C VAL A 620 -12.36 16.52 27.22
N VAL A 621 -13.55 15.93 27.34
CA VAL A 621 -13.77 14.49 27.26
C VAL A 621 -13.85 14.06 25.80
N GLN A 622 -12.79 13.40 25.34
CA GLN A 622 -12.66 12.84 23.99
C GLN A 622 -13.18 11.39 23.91
N SER A 623 -13.09 10.63 25.00
CA SER A 623 -13.49 9.22 25.06
C SER A 623 -14.12 8.84 26.39
N LEU A 624 -15.02 7.85 26.36
CA LEU A 624 -15.81 7.35 27.49
C LEU A 624 -15.77 5.83 27.55
N ILE A 625 -15.50 5.26 28.72
CA ILE A 625 -15.64 3.83 28.99
C ILE A 625 -16.39 3.61 30.32
N PRO A 626 -17.48 2.83 30.36
CA PRO A 626 -18.15 2.50 31.62
C PRO A 626 -17.21 1.70 32.53
N ARG A 627 -17.04 2.11 33.80
CA ARG A 627 -16.18 1.38 34.75
C ARG A 627 -16.58 -0.09 34.86
N SER A 628 -17.88 -0.35 34.98
CA SER A 628 -18.42 -1.70 35.15
C SER A 628 -18.26 -2.61 33.92
N LEU A 629 -17.91 -2.07 32.75
CA LEU A 629 -17.65 -2.89 31.56
C LEU A 629 -16.29 -3.58 31.66
N VAL A 630 -15.28 -2.88 32.17
CA VAL A 630 -13.89 -3.34 32.18
C VAL A 630 -13.45 -3.94 33.53
N GLN A 631 -14.26 -3.84 34.58
CA GLN A 631 -13.98 -4.49 35.85
C GLN A 631 -13.90 -6.03 35.70
N VAL A 632 -12.93 -6.66 36.36
CA VAL A 632 -12.84 -8.12 36.53
C VAL A 632 -13.87 -8.56 37.59
N LYS A 633 -15.15 -8.28 37.29
CA LYS A 633 -16.30 -8.58 38.14
C LYS A 633 -17.50 -8.90 37.26
N PRO A 634 -17.83 -10.18 37.06
CA PRO A 634 -18.88 -10.55 36.11
C PRO A 634 -20.25 -10.28 36.72
N GLN A 635 -21.21 -9.90 35.88
CA GLN A 635 -22.62 -9.81 36.26
C GLN A 635 -23.28 -11.19 36.30
N ARG A 636 -22.79 -12.14 35.50
CA ARG A 636 -23.27 -13.52 35.44
C ARG A 636 -22.08 -14.46 35.23
N VAL A 637 -22.11 -15.61 35.92
CA VAL A 637 -21.18 -16.71 35.68
C VAL A 637 -21.96 -17.90 35.14
N ILE A 638 -21.44 -18.53 34.10
CA ILE A 638 -22.00 -19.70 33.44
C ILE A 638 -20.99 -20.83 33.55
N ASN A 639 -21.34 -21.86 34.33
CA ASN A 639 -20.49 -23.03 34.52
C ASN A 639 -20.83 -24.14 33.52
N GLY A 640 -19.80 -24.84 33.09
CA GLY A 640 -19.88 -26.00 32.22
C GLY A 640 -19.87 -25.66 30.73
N LYS A 641 -19.33 -26.59 29.95
CA LYS A 641 -19.11 -26.42 28.51
C LYS A 641 -20.40 -26.21 27.72
N ASN A 642 -21.43 -27.04 27.94
CA ASN A 642 -22.67 -26.96 27.15
C ASN A 642 -23.46 -25.66 27.43
N PRO A 643 -23.64 -25.22 28.69
CA PRO A 643 -24.23 -23.92 28.99
C PRO A 643 -23.45 -22.75 28.38
N ALA A 644 -22.11 -22.76 28.45
CA ALA A 644 -21.26 -21.74 27.84
C ALA A 644 -21.48 -21.65 26.31
N LEU A 645 -21.50 -22.80 25.62
CA LEU A 645 -21.77 -22.85 24.17
C LEU A 645 -23.18 -22.40 23.81
N ASN A 646 -24.18 -22.69 24.65
CA ASN A 646 -25.55 -22.21 24.43
C ASN A 646 -25.63 -20.68 24.55
N TYR A 647 -24.98 -20.11 25.56
CA TYR A 647 -24.93 -18.67 25.75
C TYR A 647 -24.26 -17.97 24.56
N LEU A 648 -23.07 -18.43 24.17
CA LEU A 648 -22.32 -17.91 23.03
C LEU A 648 -23.15 -17.88 21.74
N LYS A 649 -23.80 -19.01 21.39
CA LYS A 649 -24.48 -19.17 20.10
C LYS A 649 -25.87 -18.54 20.05
N LYS A 650 -26.58 -18.47 21.18
CA LYS A 650 -28.01 -18.11 21.20
C LYS A 650 -28.30 -16.86 22.03
N GLU A 651 -27.85 -16.81 23.28
CA GLU A 651 -28.27 -15.78 24.24
C GLU A 651 -27.52 -14.45 24.05
N ALA A 652 -26.24 -14.47 23.67
CA ALA A 652 -25.36 -13.29 23.68
C ALA A 652 -25.85 -12.11 22.81
N TRP A 653 -26.59 -12.38 21.74
CA TRP A 653 -27.16 -11.36 20.83
C TRP A 653 -28.69 -11.32 20.86
N GLN A 654 -29.32 -12.11 21.73
CA GLN A 654 -30.77 -12.15 21.86
C GLN A 654 -31.26 -10.82 22.44
N GLU A 655 -32.37 -10.30 21.91
CA GLU A 655 -33.01 -9.07 22.42
C GLU A 655 -32.08 -7.84 22.49
N ILE A 656 -31.07 -7.76 21.61
CA ILE A 656 -30.06 -6.68 21.64
C ILE A 656 -30.65 -5.25 21.60
N ILE A 657 -31.83 -5.09 21.00
CA ILE A 657 -32.58 -3.83 20.97
C ILE A 657 -33.08 -3.44 22.37
N ALA A 658 -33.58 -4.40 23.15
CA ALA A 658 -34.07 -4.16 24.51
C ALA A 658 -32.92 -3.82 25.48
N HIS A 659 -31.69 -4.23 25.16
CA HIS A 659 -30.49 -3.95 25.93
C HIS A 659 -29.84 -2.59 25.64
N LYS A 660 -30.48 -1.72 24.85
CA LYS A 660 -29.95 -0.39 24.54
C LYS A 660 -29.58 0.39 25.82
N GLY A 661 -28.42 1.05 25.80
CA GLY A 661 -27.85 1.78 26.93
C GLY A 661 -27.23 0.91 28.03
N HIS A 662 -27.26 -0.42 27.90
CA HIS A 662 -26.76 -1.35 28.91
C HIS A 662 -25.50 -2.11 28.43
N ILE A 663 -24.82 -2.70 29.41
CA ILE A 663 -23.70 -3.62 29.21
C ILE A 663 -24.02 -4.98 29.81
N GLN A 664 -23.37 -6.02 29.29
CA GLN A 664 -23.35 -7.36 29.88
C GLN A 664 -21.91 -7.80 30.08
N SER A 665 -21.59 -8.33 31.26
CA SER A 665 -20.29 -8.92 31.59
C SER A 665 -20.50 -10.34 32.09
N VAL A 666 -20.15 -11.34 31.26
CA VAL A 666 -20.45 -12.74 31.52
C VAL A 666 -19.19 -13.59 31.48
N LEU A 667 -18.89 -14.25 32.60
CA LEU A 667 -17.81 -15.23 32.68
C LEU A 667 -18.35 -16.63 32.37
N MET A 668 -17.87 -17.22 31.29
CA MET A 668 -18.11 -18.61 30.92
C MET A 668 -16.93 -19.46 31.38
N ASN A 669 -17.15 -20.26 32.42
CA ASN A 669 -16.17 -21.19 32.94
C ASN A 669 -16.46 -22.60 32.42
N THR A 670 -15.43 -23.29 31.92
CA THR A 670 -15.58 -24.66 31.43
C THR A 670 -15.52 -25.72 32.53
N LYS A 671 -15.07 -25.32 33.73
CA LYS A 671 -15.09 -26.12 34.95
C LYS A 671 -16.41 -25.91 35.70
N ASP A 672 -16.79 -26.90 36.49
CA ASP A 672 -17.89 -26.77 37.45
C ASP A 672 -17.29 -26.41 38.81
N CYS A 673 -17.28 -25.12 39.15
CA CYS A 673 -16.68 -24.62 40.39
C CYS A 673 -17.47 -23.43 40.94
N GLU A 674 -17.17 -23.02 42.17
CA GLU A 674 -17.82 -21.87 42.79
C GLU A 674 -17.52 -20.58 42.02
N ILE A 675 -18.48 -19.64 42.02
CA ILE A 675 -18.36 -18.35 41.30
C ILE A 675 -17.10 -17.59 41.71
N LYS A 676 -16.80 -17.56 43.01
CA LYS A 676 -15.62 -16.87 43.55
C LYS A 676 -14.33 -17.50 43.06
N GLU A 677 -14.30 -18.83 42.95
CA GLU A 677 -13.15 -19.57 42.45
C GLU A 677 -12.91 -19.25 40.96
N ALA A 678 -13.96 -19.28 40.13
CA ALA A 678 -13.87 -18.96 38.70
C ALA A 678 -13.35 -17.53 38.44
N VAL A 679 -13.77 -16.55 39.25
CA VAL A 679 -13.29 -15.17 39.14
C VAL A 679 -11.85 -15.03 39.65
N SER A 680 -11.48 -15.75 40.72
CA SER A 680 -10.12 -15.71 41.27
C SER A 680 -9.04 -16.28 40.35
N GLU A 681 -9.43 -17.02 39.30
CA GLU A 681 -8.50 -17.47 38.26
C GLU A 681 -7.99 -16.32 37.37
N TRP A 682 -8.59 -15.12 37.44
CA TRP A 682 -8.16 -13.94 36.69
C TRP A 682 -7.38 -13.00 37.60
N CYS A 683 -6.05 -13.06 37.49
CA CYS A 683 -5.08 -12.37 38.32
C CYS A 683 -4.40 -11.23 37.57
N GLU A 684 -3.86 -10.27 38.31
CA GLU A 684 -3.01 -9.21 37.77
C GLU A 684 -1.85 -9.78 36.95
N GLY A 685 -1.63 -9.23 35.75
CA GLY A 685 -0.63 -9.70 34.78
C GLY A 685 -1.13 -10.77 33.80
N ASP A 686 -2.31 -11.35 34.03
CA ASP A 686 -2.89 -12.31 33.08
C ASP A 686 -3.16 -11.66 31.73
N ARG A 687 -2.91 -12.41 30.65
CA ARG A 687 -3.22 -12.01 29.28
C ARG A 687 -4.30 -12.90 28.69
N ALA A 688 -5.19 -12.31 27.90
CA ALA A 688 -6.23 -13.00 27.17
C ALA A 688 -6.25 -12.57 25.70
N LEU A 689 -6.61 -13.50 24.82
CA LEU A 689 -6.91 -13.20 23.42
C LEU A 689 -8.27 -12.52 23.35
N VAL A 690 -8.33 -11.33 22.73
CA VAL A 690 -9.61 -10.65 22.46
C VAL A 690 -10.10 -11.06 21.08
N LEU A 691 -11.38 -11.40 20.99
CA LEU A 691 -12.12 -11.45 19.74
C LEU A 691 -13.22 -10.39 19.80
N HIS A 692 -13.13 -9.43 18.89
CA HIS A 692 -14.06 -8.31 18.82
C HIS A 692 -15.01 -8.49 17.64
N THR A 693 -16.29 -8.23 17.89
CA THR A 693 -17.30 -8.08 16.84
C THR A 693 -18.24 -6.92 17.15
N TYR A 694 -18.76 -6.28 16.09
CA TYR A 694 -19.84 -5.31 16.22
C TYR A 694 -20.98 -5.56 15.23
N GLY A 695 -22.16 -5.06 15.59
CA GLY A 695 -23.37 -5.06 14.76
C GLY A 695 -23.67 -3.70 14.11
N GLY A 696 -24.84 -3.63 13.49
CA GLY A 696 -25.26 -2.50 12.65
C GLY A 696 -26.08 -1.44 13.38
N ILE A 697 -26.33 -0.35 12.66
CA ILE A 697 -27.10 0.82 13.11
C ILE A 697 -28.44 0.84 12.36
N GLY A 698 -29.50 0.44 13.05
CA GLY A 698 -30.90 0.51 12.60
C GLY A 698 -31.66 1.66 13.26
N GLY A 699 -32.99 1.60 13.23
CA GLY A 699 -33.86 2.64 13.77
C GLY A 699 -34.46 3.54 12.68
N LYS A 700 -34.93 4.73 13.07
CA LYS A 700 -35.40 5.77 12.13
C LYS A 700 -34.24 6.33 11.32
N LYS A 701 -33.11 6.56 11.99
CA LYS A 701 -31.84 6.87 11.36
C LYS A 701 -31.03 5.58 11.29
N LYS A 702 -30.73 5.11 10.07
CA LYS A 702 -30.02 3.85 9.83
C LYS A 702 -28.87 4.06 8.86
N GLU A 703 -27.84 3.25 8.98
CA GLU A 703 -26.75 3.25 8.01
C GLU A 703 -27.18 2.59 6.69
N ALA A 704 -26.57 2.99 5.57
CA ALA A 704 -26.93 2.48 4.26
C ALA A 704 -26.80 0.94 4.17
N ALA A 705 -25.76 0.38 4.78
CA ALA A 705 -25.52 -1.07 4.84
C ALA A 705 -26.63 -1.85 5.56
N ALA A 706 -27.39 -1.20 6.46
CA ALA A 706 -28.53 -1.79 7.16
C ALA A 706 -29.85 -1.72 6.37
N SER A 707 -29.80 -1.30 5.09
CA SER A 707 -31.00 -1.26 4.22
C SER A 707 -31.41 -2.63 3.70
N THR A 708 -30.54 -3.63 3.82
CA THR A 708 -30.84 -5.04 3.51
C THR A 708 -31.07 -5.83 4.79
N PRO A 709 -31.76 -6.98 4.76
CA PRO A 709 -31.95 -7.82 5.95
C PRO A 709 -30.66 -8.48 6.45
N ILE A 710 -29.53 -8.30 5.74
CA ILE A 710 -28.25 -8.92 6.06
C ILE A 710 -27.27 -7.83 6.48
N TYR A 711 -26.77 -7.95 7.72
CA TYR A 711 -25.68 -7.12 8.21
C TYR A 711 -24.50 -8.00 8.62
N PHE A 712 -23.33 -7.78 8.01
CA PHE A 712 -22.16 -8.64 8.22
C PHE A 712 -21.43 -8.34 9.53
N GLY A 713 -21.31 -7.06 9.90
CA GLY A 713 -20.46 -6.62 11.02
C GLY A 713 -18.98 -6.57 10.66
N HIS A 714 -18.14 -6.56 11.69
CA HIS A 714 -16.68 -6.58 11.58
C HIS A 714 -16.08 -7.52 12.62
N PHE A 715 -14.87 -8.01 12.35
CA PHE A 715 -14.13 -8.94 13.19
C PHE A 715 -12.68 -8.47 13.37
N ALA A 716 -12.20 -8.48 14.61
CA ALA A 716 -10.79 -8.22 14.91
C ALA A 716 -10.29 -9.08 16.08
N TYR A 717 -8.99 -9.39 16.05
CA TYR A 717 -8.29 -9.89 17.23
C TYR A 717 -7.75 -8.72 18.07
N GLY A 718 -7.40 -9.02 19.31
CA GLY A 718 -6.76 -8.08 20.22
C GLY A 718 -6.14 -8.81 21.40
N VAL A 719 -5.71 -8.04 22.38
CA VAL A 719 -5.17 -8.53 23.64
C VAL A 719 -5.85 -7.80 24.78
N ALA A 720 -6.23 -8.54 25.80
CA ALA A 720 -6.59 -7.97 27.09
C ALA A 720 -5.54 -8.35 28.12
N GLN A 721 -5.17 -7.41 28.97
CA GLN A 721 -4.35 -7.66 30.16
C GLN A 721 -5.16 -7.31 31.40
N VAL A 722 -5.09 -8.17 32.41
CA VAL A 722 -5.63 -7.85 33.73
C VAL A 722 -4.62 -6.95 34.43
N VAL A 723 -5.02 -5.72 34.71
CA VAL A 723 -4.21 -4.70 35.39
C VAL A 723 -4.91 -4.23 36.66
N ARG A 724 -4.13 -3.67 37.58
CA ARG A 724 -4.64 -3.03 38.79
C ARG A 724 -4.78 -1.54 38.53
N GLU A 725 -6.02 -1.05 38.49
CA GLU A 725 -6.33 0.34 38.18
C GLU A 725 -5.86 1.30 39.29
N PRO A 726 -4.95 2.24 39.01
CA PRO A 726 -4.38 3.14 40.02
C PRO A 726 -5.38 4.08 40.71
N LEU A 727 -6.54 4.38 40.11
CA LEU A 727 -7.56 5.24 40.73
C LEU A 727 -8.47 4.51 41.71
N THR A 728 -8.67 3.20 41.54
CA THR A 728 -9.63 2.41 42.34
C THR A 728 -9.01 1.26 43.13
N ASP A 729 -7.78 0.87 42.80
CA ASP A 729 -7.12 -0.35 43.28
C ASP A 729 -7.91 -1.64 42.96
N GLU A 730 -8.71 -1.61 41.89
CA GLU A 730 -9.47 -2.76 41.40
C GLU A 730 -8.79 -3.41 40.20
N LEU A 731 -9.03 -4.70 40.01
CA LEU A 731 -8.64 -5.38 38.78
C LEU A 731 -9.58 -4.98 37.63
N CYS A 732 -9.00 -4.59 36.50
CA CYS A 732 -9.71 -4.29 35.27
C CYS A 732 -9.00 -4.90 34.06
N PHE A 733 -9.72 -4.99 32.94
CA PHE A 733 -9.18 -5.34 31.65
C PHE A 733 -8.69 -4.08 30.93
N ASP A 734 -7.40 -4.00 30.70
CA ASP A 734 -6.82 -3.12 29.69
C ASP A 734 -6.88 -3.84 28.34
N ILE A 735 -7.47 -3.21 27.32
CA ILE A 735 -7.82 -3.86 26.06
C ILE A 735 -7.23 -3.10 24.86
N GLU A 736 -6.48 -3.83 24.06
CA GLU A 736 -5.94 -3.37 22.79
C GLU A 736 -6.46 -4.20 21.63
N TYR A 737 -6.79 -3.55 20.53
CA TYR A 737 -7.34 -4.14 19.33
C TYR A 737 -6.31 -4.10 18.21
N HIS A 738 -6.04 -5.25 17.57
CA HIS A 738 -5.23 -5.32 16.35
C HIS A 738 -6.17 -5.31 15.15
N GLN A 739 -6.50 -4.11 14.69
CA GLN A 739 -7.49 -3.89 13.63
C GLN A 739 -6.86 -4.10 12.25
N VAL A 740 -7.08 -5.29 11.70
CA VAL A 740 -6.93 -5.52 10.25
C VAL A 740 -8.15 -4.93 9.57
N TYR A 741 -8.07 -3.66 9.16
CA TYR A 741 -9.22 -2.90 8.66
C TYR A 741 -8.87 -2.21 7.34
N THR A 742 -9.77 -2.28 6.35
CA THR A 742 -9.57 -1.63 5.05
C THR A 742 -9.70 -0.12 5.16
N HIS A 743 -9.13 0.60 4.18
CA HIS A 743 -9.34 2.03 4.09
C HIS A 743 -10.83 2.36 4.05
N ASN A 744 -11.22 3.43 4.75
CA ASN A 744 -12.61 3.76 5.05
C ASN A 744 -12.78 5.28 5.11
N ILE A 745 -14.04 5.71 5.13
CA ILE A 745 -14.40 7.13 5.14
C ILE A 745 -14.21 7.78 6.52
N ASP A 746 -14.15 7.01 7.60
CA ASP A 746 -14.03 7.52 8.98
C ASP A 746 -12.57 7.79 9.38
N GLY A 747 -11.61 7.38 8.54
CA GLY A 747 -10.19 7.50 8.81
C GLY A 747 -9.68 6.53 9.88
N LEU A 748 -10.36 5.41 10.13
CA LEU A 748 -9.84 4.35 11.02
C LEU A 748 -8.61 3.73 10.37
N ILE A 749 -7.49 3.68 11.11
CA ILE A 749 -6.20 3.20 10.60
C ILE A 749 -6.00 1.75 11.06
N ALA A 750 -5.63 0.87 10.12
CA ALA A 750 -5.23 -0.48 10.47
C ALA A 750 -3.99 -0.48 11.37
N GLY A 751 -4.04 -1.18 12.50
CA GLY A 751 -2.95 -1.20 13.48
C GLY A 751 -3.43 -1.58 14.87
N THR A 752 -2.61 -1.32 15.87
CA THR A 752 -2.99 -1.47 17.27
C THR A 752 -3.71 -0.22 17.79
N LEU A 753 -4.89 -0.40 18.39
CA LEU A 753 -5.70 0.68 18.96
C LEU A 753 -6.12 0.33 20.39
N HIS A 754 -5.92 1.24 21.33
CA HIS A 754 -6.39 1.09 22.70
C HIS A 754 -7.92 1.23 22.78
N ILE A 755 -8.55 0.68 23.83
CA ILE A 755 -10.00 0.77 24.05
C ILE A 755 -10.51 2.21 24.06
N SER A 756 -9.71 3.16 24.55
CA SER A 756 -10.06 4.58 24.52
C SER A 756 -10.22 5.12 23.09
N ARG A 757 -9.52 4.55 22.10
CA ARG A 757 -9.57 4.99 20.70
C ARG A 757 -10.61 4.23 19.89
N TYR A 758 -10.56 2.90 19.94
CA TYR A 758 -11.38 2.07 19.05
C TYR A 758 -12.83 1.94 19.51
N LEU A 759 -13.05 1.78 20.82
CA LEU A 759 -14.40 1.63 21.37
C LEU A 759 -14.92 2.96 21.93
N GLY A 760 -14.17 3.58 22.84
CA GLY A 760 -14.66 4.67 23.68
C GLY A 760 -14.64 6.07 23.07
N ASP A 761 -13.88 6.29 21.99
CA ASP A 761 -13.77 7.62 21.37
C ASP A 761 -15.14 8.11 20.92
N ARG A 762 -15.49 9.34 21.31
CA ARG A 762 -16.83 9.88 21.08
C ARG A 762 -17.07 10.24 19.62
N GLN A 763 -16.03 10.56 18.85
CA GLN A 763 -16.13 10.94 17.44
C GLN A 763 -15.78 9.78 16.50
N PHE A 764 -14.77 8.99 16.85
CA PHE A 764 -14.18 7.95 16.00
C PHE A 764 -14.43 6.52 16.50
N GLY A 765 -14.99 6.36 17.70
CA GLY A 765 -15.24 5.06 18.33
C GLY A 765 -16.67 4.57 18.15
N TRP A 766 -16.90 3.31 18.56
CA TRP A 766 -18.16 2.61 18.26
C TRP A 766 -19.15 2.51 19.42
N LEU A 767 -18.75 2.84 20.67
CA LEU A 767 -19.51 2.55 21.89
C LEU A 767 -20.93 3.11 21.87
N GLY A 768 -21.10 4.36 21.41
CA GLY A 768 -22.37 5.08 21.46
C GLY A 768 -23.40 4.65 20.43
N MET A 769 -22.95 4.08 19.30
CA MET A 769 -23.79 3.91 18.12
C MET A 769 -23.97 2.45 17.69
N ARG A 770 -23.02 1.55 18.01
CA ARG A 770 -23.07 0.13 17.60
C ARG A 770 -23.22 -0.79 18.81
N PRO A 771 -23.91 -1.94 18.67
CA PRO A 771 -23.75 -3.03 19.62
C PRO A 771 -22.41 -3.73 19.38
N THR A 772 -21.68 -4.06 20.45
CA THR A 772 -20.35 -4.70 20.36
C THR A 772 -20.24 -5.87 21.32
N THR A 773 -19.39 -6.83 20.99
CA THR A 773 -18.98 -7.93 21.87
C THR A 773 -17.46 -8.06 21.81
N ASN A 774 -16.83 -8.05 22.99
CA ASN A 774 -15.42 -8.40 23.20
C ASN A 774 -15.36 -9.71 23.99
N ILE A 775 -14.86 -10.77 23.37
CA ILE A 775 -14.66 -12.08 24.02
C ILE A 775 -13.19 -12.19 24.41
N LEU A 776 -12.92 -12.30 25.70
CA LEU A 776 -11.60 -12.44 26.30
C LEU A 776 -11.37 -13.92 26.61
N ILE A 777 -10.42 -14.55 25.92
CA ILE A 777 -10.11 -15.97 26.08
C ILE A 777 -8.80 -16.11 26.84
N LYS A 778 -8.87 -16.61 28.08
CA LYS A 778 -7.71 -17.05 28.85
C LYS A 778 -7.49 -18.56 28.62
N TYR A 779 -6.34 -18.90 28.06
CA TYR A 779 -5.95 -20.27 27.79
C TYR A 779 -4.43 -20.41 27.84
N ASP A 780 -3.90 -20.84 28.97
CA ASP A 780 -2.46 -20.86 29.29
C ASP A 780 -1.57 -21.51 28.20
N PRO A 781 -1.98 -22.59 27.51
CA PRO A 781 -1.20 -23.12 26.38
C PRO A 781 -0.97 -22.12 25.22
N PHE A 782 -1.81 -21.10 25.10
CA PHE A 782 -1.76 -20.08 24.05
C PHE A 782 -1.29 -18.71 24.58
N THR A 783 -1.77 -18.29 25.76
CA THR A 783 -1.55 -16.95 26.32
C THR A 783 -0.21 -16.81 27.04
N GLU A 784 0.27 -17.88 27.68
CA GLU A 784 1.56 -17.87 28.37
C GLU A 784 2.73 -18.25 27.44
N GLY A 785 3.94 -17.84 27.82
CA GLY A 785 5.17 -18.20 27.11
C GLY A 785 5.69 -19.59 27.46
N TYR A 786 6.48 -20.14 26.55
CA TYR A 786 7.34 -21.31 26.69
C TYR A 786 8.78 -20.82 26.72
N ASP A 787 9.60 -21.36 27.63
CA ASP A 787 11.02 -21.05 27.68
C ASP A 787 11.80 -21.99 26.74
N LEU A 788 12.45 -21.41 25.73
CA LEU A 788 13.30 -22.12 24.78
C LEU A 788 14.73 -21.62 24.94
N ASN A 789 15.49 -22.25 25.85
CA ASN A 789 16.89 -21.95 26.15
C ASN A 789 17.13 -20.48 26.55
N GLY A 790 16.28 -19.92 27.41
CA GLY A 790 16.36 -18.54 27.88
C GLY A 790 15.60 -17.54 27.00
N VAL A 791 14.97 -18.00 25.91
CA VAL A 791 14.14 -17.16 25.04
C VAL A 791 12.67 -17.54 25.19
N ARG A 792 11.90 -16.66 25.84
CA ARG A 792 10.46 -16.85 26.02
C ARG A 792 9.70 -16.64 24.71
N ARG A 793 8.92 -17.63 24.27
CA ARG A 793 8.07 -17.57 23.07
C ARG A 793 6.63 -17.91 23.42
N SER A 794 5.64 -17.12 23.00
CA SER A 794 4.22 -17.47 23.16
C SER A 794 3.48 -17.42 21.82
N ALA A 795 2.43 -18.24 21.70
CA ALA A 795 1.57 -18.22 20.52
C ALA A 795 0.85 -16.88 20.38
N LEU A 796 0.38 -16.29 21.49
CA LEU A 796 -0.21 -14.96 21.52
C LEU A 796 0.76 -13.88 21.01
N GLN A 797 2.02 -13.85 21.47
CA GLN A 797 2.99 -12.85 21.00
C GLN A 797 3.32 -13.03 19.52
N THR A 798 3.38 -14.28 19.06
CA THR A 798 3.59 -14.58 17.64
C THR A 798 2.42 -14.11 16.79
N LEU A 799 1.17 -14.29 17.28
CA LEU A 799 -0.03 -13.77 16.63
C LEU A 799 0.03 -12.24 16.51
N ILE A 800 0.35 -11.55 17.60
CA ILE A 800 0.50 -10.08 17.61
C ILE A 800 1.46 -9.63 16.51
N GLN A 801 2.65 -10.22 16.45
CA GLN A 801 3.64 -9.88 15.42
C GLN A 801 3.10 -10.11 13.99
N GLN A 802 2.37 -11.21 13.75
CA GLN A 802 1.75 -11.47 12.45
C GLN A 802 0.65 -10.46 12.12
N LEU A 803 -0.11 -10.00 13.11
CA LEU A 803 -1.13 -8.98 12.94
C LEU A 803 -0.50 -7.61 12.66
N GLU A 804 0.57 -7.22 13.36
CA GLU A 804 1.31 -5.98 13.10
C GLU A 804 1.90 -5.94 11.68
N ILE A 805 2.43 -7.07 11.20
CA ILE A 805 2.86 -7.23 9.80
C ILE A 805 1.67 -7.03 8.85
N MET A 806 0.54 -7.67 9.15
CA MET A 806 -0.66 -7.58 8.33
C MET A 806 -1.23 -6.16 8.28
N THR A 807 -1.35 -5.48 9.41
CA THR A 807 -1.87 -4.11 9.49
C THR A 807 -0.96 -3.14 8.75
N ALA A 808 0.35 -3.27 8.87
CA ALA A 808 1.31 -2.46 8.12
C ALA A 808 1.15 -2.63 6.59
N ARG A 809 0.90 -3.85 6.10
CA ARG A 809 0.60 -4.12 4.69
C ARG A 809 -0.74 -3.51 4.26
N TYR A 810 -1.78 -3.61 5.11
CA TYR A 810 -3.10 -3.02 4.89
C TYR A 810 -3.05 -1.49 4.78
N ARG A 811 -2.21 -0.81 5.58
CA ARG A 811 -2.05 0.65 5.54
C ARG A 811 -1.54 1.20 4.20
N ILE A 812 -0.91 0.37 3.37
CA ILE A 812 -0.37 0.78 2.07
C ILE A 812 -0.87 -0.06 0.89
N GLY A 813 -1.77 -1.02 1.12
CA GLY A 813 -2.24 -1.94 0.09
C GLY A 813 -1.13 -2.71 -0.62
N ASP A 814 -0.12 -3.16 0.14
CA ASP A 814 1.13 -3.74 -0.42
C ASP A 814 1.78 -2.89 -1.53
N GLY A 815 1.77 -1.58 -1.33
CA GLY A 815 2.36 -0.61 -2.25
C GLY A 815 1.39 -0.09 -3.31
N THR A 816 0.15 -0.56 -3.38
CA THR A 816 -0.86 -0.08 -4.34
C THR A 816 -1.67 1.14 -3.85
N GLY A 817 -1.39 1.59 -2.64
CA GLY A 817 -2.00 2.77 -2.03
C GLY A 817 -3.35 2.52 -1.37
N GLY A 818 -3.94 1.32 -1.42
CA GLY A 818 -5.22 1.05 -0.78
C GLY A 818 -5.58 -0.43 -0.67
N THR A 819 -6.45 -0.78 0.28
CA THR A 819 -6.97 -2.15 0.49
C THR A 819 -8.49 -2.10 0.58
N TYR A 820 -9.16 -3.10 0.02
CA TYR A 820 -10.62 -3.16 -0.15
C TYR A 820 -11.15 -4.53 0.26
N VAL A 821 -12.40 -4.57 0.71
CA VAL A 821 -13.06 -5.83 1.09
C VAL A 821 -13.46 -6.59 -0.18
N GLY A 822 -12.98 -7.83 -0.31
CA GLY A 822 -13.38 -8.76 -1.35
C GLY A 822 -13.89 -10.10 -0.78
N PRO A 823 -14.53 -10.94 -1.60
CA PRO A 823 -15.08 -12.24 -1.14
C PRO A 823 -13.99 -13.23 -0.68
N ALA A 824 -12.77 -13.12 -1.19
CA ALA A 824 -11.63 -13.98 -0.84
C ALA A 824 -10.54 -13.29 -0.01
N ASN A 825 -10.67 -11.98 0.23
CA ASN A 825 -9.70 -11.14 0.94
C ASN A 825 -10.49 -10.17 1.83
N ASN A 826 -10.67 -10.56 3.09
CA ASN A 826 -11.39 -9.74 4.08
C ASN A 826 -10.75 -9.88 5.45
N CYS A 827 -11.03 -8.90 6.31
CA CYS A 827 -10.46 -8.74 7.64
C CYS A 827 -10.54 -10.02 8.49
N SER A 828 -11.66 -10.75 8.40
CA SER A 828 -11.89 -11.98 9.15
C SER A 828 -10.99 -13.12 8.67
N GLN A 829 -10.91 -13.36 7.37
CA GLN A 829 -10.07 -14.42 6.80
C GLN A 829 -8.58 -14.21 7.10
N ASP A 830 -8.11 -13.00 6.87
CA ASP A 830 -6.69 -12.64 7.00
C ASP A 830 -6.26 -12.74 8.49
N SER A 831 -7.12 -12.27 9.39
CA SER A 831 -6.92 -12.41 10.84
C SER A 831 -6.87 -13.88 11.28
N ASN A 832 -7.78 -14.73 10.79
CA ASN A 832 -7.84 -16.15 11.17
C ASN A 832 -6.64 -16.96 10.65
N GLN A 833 -6.08 -16.58 9.49
CA GLN A 833 -4.84 -17.17 8.99
C GLN A 833 -3.65 -16.84 9.89
N ALA A 834 -3.56 -15.60 10.37
CA ALA A 834 -2.53 -15.20 11.32
C ALA A 834 -2.61 -16.03 12.63
N LEU A 835 -3.82 -16.27 13.15
CA LEU A 835 -4.02 -17.13 14.33
C LEU A 835 -3.47 -18.55 14.12
N TYR A 836 -3.85 -19.19 13.00
CA TYR A 836 -3.38 -20.55 12.72
C TYR A 836 -1.86 -20.61 12.56
N ALA A 837 -1.28 -19.65 11.84
CA ALA A 837 0.13 -19.63 11.59
C ALA A 837 0.96 -19.38 12.86
N ALA A 838 0.47 -18.55 13.78
CA ALA A 838 1.10 -18.33 15.08
C ALA A 838 1.19 -19.63 15.90
N VAL A 839 0.11 -20.42 15.93
CA VAL A 839 0.11 -21.73 16.60
C VAL A 839 1.12 -22.69 15.95
N LYS A 840 1.20 -22.68 14.61
CA LYS A 840 2.15 -23.53 13.86
C LYS A 840 3.60 -23.13 14.05
N ALA A 841 3.91 -21.84 14.10
CA ALA A 841 5.26 -21.32 14.26
C ALA A 841 5.89 -21.76 15.58
N ILE A 842 5.12 -21.76 16.68
CA ILE A 842 5.58 -22.28 17.97
C ILE A 842 5.85 -23.79 17.90
N GLU A 843 4.94 -24.58 17.31
CA GLU A 843 5.15 -26.03 17.16
C GLU A 843 6.46 -26.34 16.41
N MET A 844 6.73 -25.62 15.31
CA MET A 844 7.96 -25.80 14.52
C MET A 844 9.19 -25.29 15.26
N GLY A 845 9.10 -24.13 15.92
CA GLY A 845 10.20 -23.52 16.65
C GLY A 845 10.75 -24.42 17.76
N ILE A 846 9.87 -25.05 18.54
CA ILE A 846 10.26 -25.96 19.62
C ILE A 846 10.94 -27.22 19.06
N LYS A 847 10.41 -27.79 17.97
CA LYS A 847 11.00 -28.97 17.31
C LYS A 847 12.37 -28.70 16.69
N PHE A 848 12.56 -27.51 16.09
CA PHE A 848 13.79 -27.16 15.40
C PHE A 848 14.95 -26.82 16.35
N HIS A 849 14.67 -26.15 17.47
CA HIS A 849 15.72 -25.70 18.41
C HIS A 849 16.14 -26.77 19.43
N ASN A 850 15.46 -27.93 19.45
CA ASN A 850 15.80 -29.04 20.33
C ASN A 850 16.08 -30.28 19.47
N PRO A 851 17.32 -30.48 19.00
CA PRO A 851 17.73 -31.70 18.27
C PRO A 851 17.42 -32.98 19.07
N GLU A 852 17.47 -32.87 20.41
CA GLU A 852 17.02 -33.88 21.37
C GLU A 852 15.66 -33.50 21.97
N TYR A 853 14.67 -33.21 21.12
CA TYR A 853 13.31 -32.81 21.54
C TYR A 853 12.76 -33.69 22.66
N GLN A 854 13.02 -35.01 22.64
CA GLN A 854 12.61 -35.94 23.70
C GLN A 854 13.18 -35.60 25.09
N ASN A 855 14.45 -35.17 25.16
CA ASN A 855 15.08 -34.79 26.43
C ASN A 855 14.45 -33.50 26.99
N TRP A 856 14.16 -32.51 26.15
CA TRP A 856 13.47 -31.29 26.59
C TRP A 856 12.07 -31.58 27.18
N LEU A 857 11.34 -32.56 26.62
CA LEU A 857 10.05 -32.99 27.15
C LEU A 857 10.17 -33.60 28.56
N GLU A 858 11.24 -34.38 28.81
CA GLU A 858 11.48 -35.00 30.11
C GLU A 858 11.85 -33.98 31.19
N TYR A 859 12.61 -32.94 30.85
CA TYR A 859 13.00 -31.88 31.78
C TYR A 859 11.92 -30.80 32.00
N ASN A 860 10.92 -30.69 31.11
CA ASN A 860 9.86 -29.68 31.20
C ASN A 860 8.44 -30.29 31.06
N PRO A 861 8.00 -31.14 32.00
CA PRO A 861 6.77 -31.93 31.86
C PRO A 861 5.48 -31.08 31.82
N GLU A 862 5.45 -29.93 32.50
CA GLU A 862 4.29 -29.02 32.46
C GLU A 862 4.16 -28.33 31.10
N ASP A 863 5.27 -27.81 30.57
CA ASP A 863 5.32 -27.19 29.24
C ASP A 863 5.04 -28.20 28.13
N PHE A 864 5.43 -29.47 28.30
CA PHE A 864 5.05 -30.53 27.38
C PHE A 864 3.52 -30.72 27.31
N ASN A 865 2.85 -30.80 28.46
CA ASN A 865 1.40 -30.94 28.51
C ASN A 865 0.68 -29.72 27.89
N ARG A 866 1.18 -28.51 28.16
CA ARG A 866 0.69 -27.28 27.52
C ARG A 866 0.91 -27.31 26.00
N LEU A 867 2.08 -27.73 25.54
CA LEU A 867 2.38 -27.85 24.11
C LEU A 867 1.47 -28.86 23.40
N GLN A 868 1.20 -30.02 23.99
CA GLN A 868 0.26 -30.99 23.43
C GLN A 868 -1.15 -30.40 23.25
N LYS A 869 -1.61 -29.64 24.24
CA LYS A 869 -2.88 -28.90 24.18
C LYS A 869 -2.87 -27.85 23.06
N LEU A 870 -1.78 -27.08 22.92
CA LEU A 870 -1.60 -26.11 21.85
C LEU A 870 -1.59 -26.76 20.45
N VAL A 871 -0.92 -27.91 20.30
CA VAL A 871 -0.94 -28.68 19.04
C VAL A 871 -2.34 -29.19 18.70
N LYS A 872 -3.09 -29.64 19.70
CA LYS A 872 -4.49 -30.06 19.53
C LYS A 872 -5.36 -28.87 19.10
N LEU A 873 -5.19 -27.72 19.74
CA LEU A 873 -5.84 -26.46 19.34
C LEU A 873 -5.54 -26.13 17.87
N GLY A 874 -4.26 -26.16 17.47
CA GLY A 874 -3.84 -25.90 16.09
C GLY A 874 -4.46 -26.84 15.06
N LYS A 875 -4.63 -28.12 15.40
CA LYS A 875 -5.34 -29.10 14.54
C LYS A 875 -6.83 -28.75 14.39
N SER A 876 -7.51 -28.37 15.48
CA SER A 876 -8.91 -27.94 15.43
C SER A 876 -9.09 -26.66 14.60
N LEU A 877 -8.24 -25.65 14.81
CA LEU A 877 -8.26 -24.40 14.04
C LEU A 877 -8.04 -24.65 12.55
N ARG A 878 -7.11 -25.55 12.18
CA ARG A 878 -6.85 -25.93 10.78
C ARG A 878 -8.10 -26.46 10.07
N TRP A 879 -8.85 -27.34 10.74
CA TRP A 879 -10.00 -28.02 10.14
C TRP A 879 -11.20 -27.09 9.97
N GLU A 880 -11.38 -26.13 10.88
CA GLU A 880 -12.55 -25.24 10.86
C GLU A 880 -12.31 -23.93 10.10
N LEU A 881 -11.09 -23.38 10.13
CA LEU A 881 -10.80 -22.04 9.61
C LEU A 881 -10.11 -22.01 8.25
N LEU A 882 -9.48 -23.11 7.79
CA LEU A 882 -8.75 -23.13 6.52
C LEU A 882 -9.46 -23.97 5.45
N PRO A 883 -9.68 -23.41 4.24
CA PRO A 883 -10.20 -24.19 3.12
C PRO A 883 -9.22 -25.34 2.77
N PHE A 884 -9.70 -26.59 2.87
CA PHE A 884 -8.92 -27.83 2.71
C PHE A 884 -7.70 -27.99 3.64
N GLY A 885 -7.59 -27.19 4.70
CA GLY A 885 -6.47 -27.25 5.64
C GLY A 885 -5.12 -26.77 5.08
N VAL A 886 -5.10 -25.90 4.06
CA VAL A 886 -3.87 -25.33 3.49
C VAL A 886 -3.86 -23.81 3.69
N ALA A 887 -2.74 -23.26 4.19
CA ALA A 887 -2.55 -21.81 4.31
C ALA A 887 -2.38 -21.17 2.92
N ARG A 888 -2.89 -19.96 2.70
CA ARG A 888 -2.78 -19.30 1.39
C ARG A 888 -1.32 -18.91 1.07
N ALA A 889 -0.99 -18.94 -0.22
CA ALA A 889 0.37 -18.69 -0.72
C ALA A 889 0.80 -17.22 -0.65
N ASP A 890 -0.13 -16.28 -0.72
CA ASP A 890 0.08 -14.83 -0.59
C ASP A 890 0.51 -14.39 0.82
N TRP A 891 0.31 -15.27 1.78
CA TRP A 891 0.79 -15.13 3.15
C TRP A 891 2.21 -15.68 3.34
N GLN A 892 2.60 -16.71 2.57
CA GLN A 892 3.95 -17.31 2.63
C GLN A 892 4.98 -16.54 1.79
N ASN A 893 4.56 -15.95 0.67
CA ASN A 893 5.43 -15.21 -0.23
C ASN A 893 5.06 -13.72 -0.25
N SER A 894 5.95 -12.86 0.28
CA SER A 894 5.84 -11.39 0.26
C SER A 894 5.83 -10.77 -1.15
N SER A 895 5.90 -11.60 -2.20
CA SER A 895 5.82 -11.22 -3.60
C SER A 895 4.39 -11.12 -4.15
N GLU A 896 3.37 -11.63 -3.44
CA GLU A 896 1.96 -11.49 -3.83
C GLU A 896 1.27 -10.38 -3.02
N ASN A 897 0.55 -9.48 -3.70
CA ASN A 897 -0.14 -8.35 -3.07
C ASN A 897 -1.41 -8.80 -2.33
N LEU A 898 -1.63 -8.25 -1.13
CA LEU A 898 -2.86 -8.31 -0.37
C LEU A 898 -4.01 -7.79 -1.22
N GLY A 899 -5.14 -8.49 -1.15
CA GLY A 899 -6.32 -8.02 -1.84
C GLY A 899 -6.18 -8.02 -3.35
N SER A 900 -5.34 -8.89 -3.92
CA SER A 900 -5.37 -9.18 -5.36
C SER A 900 -6.84 -9.28 -5.76
N SER A 901 -7.29 -8.36 -6.62
CA SER A 901 -8.72 -8.22 -6.91
C SER A 901 -9.25 -9.54 -7.48
N LEU A 902 -10.57 -9.72 -7.54
CA LEU A 902 -11.21 -10.81 -8.29
C LEU A 902 -10.59 -11.03 -9.69
N GLU A 903 -9.92 -10.02 -10.24
CA GLU A 903 -9.33 -10.01 -11.58
C GLU A 903 -7.91 -10.61 -11.67
N ASP A 904 -7.18 -10.80 -10.56
CA ASP A 904 -5.80 -11.31 -10.61
C ASP A 904 -5.72 -12.84 -10.58
N SER A 905 -6.72 -13.50 -9.98
CA SER A 905 -6.90 -14.96 -10.06
C SER A 905 -8.39 -15.36 -9.88
N PRO A 906 -9.28 -14.99 -10.82
CA PRO A 906 -10.74 -15.05 -10.68
C PRO A 906 -11.28 -16.42 -10.29
N PHE A 907 -10.80 -17.48 -10.94
CA PHE A 907 -11.26 -18.84 -10.63
C PHE A 907 -10.78 -19.31 -9.25
N LYS A 908 -9.54 -18.95 -8.83
CA LYS A 908 -9.00 -19.30 -7.51
C LYS A 908 -9.75 -18.54 -6.41
N GLN A 909 -10.04 -17.26 -6.61
CA GLN A 909 -10.72 -16.42 -5.62
C GLN A 909 -12.22 -16.66 -5.52
N LEU A 910 -12.93 -16.86 -6.63
CA LEU A 910 -14.35 -17.23 -6.60
C LEU A 910 -14.54 -18.59 -5.90
N PHE A 911 -13.66 -19.56 -6.20
CA PHE A 911 -13.65 -20.86 -5.54
C PHE A 911 -13.28 -20.75 -4.06
N THR A 912 -12.27 -19.93 -3.72
CA THR A 912 -11.88 -19.66 -2.32
C THR A 912 -13.00 -18.97 -1.54
N GLY A 913 -13.69 -17.99 -2.13
CA GLY A 913 -14.82 -17.28 -1.53
C GLY A 913 -16.02 -18.18 -1.25
N LEU A 914 -16.36 -19.08 -2.19
CA LEU A 914 -17.44 -20.07 -1.99
C LEU A 914 -17.12 -21.08 -0.88
N ILE A 915 -15.85 -21.43 -0.68
CA ILE A 915 -15.42 -22.47 0.27
C ILE A 915 -15.11 -21.90 1.66
N SER A 916 -14.74 -20.62 1.74
CA SER A 916 -14.39 -19.92 2.99
C SER A 916 -15.60 -19.31 3.72
N TRP A 917 -16.83 -19.66 3.35
CA TRP A 917 -18.07 -19.06 3.87
C TRP A 917 -18.15 -19.04 5.41
N ARG A 918 -17.59 -20.05 6.10
CA ARG A 918 -17.55 -20.10 7.57
C ARG A 918 -16.69 -19.00 8.21
N THR A 919 -15.75 -18.44 7.45
CA THR A 919 -14.85 -17.35 7.86
C THR A 919 -15.19 -16.01 7.22
N MET A 920 -16.12 -15.97 6.26
CA MET A 920 -16.59 -14.72 5.64
C MET A 920 -17.49 -13.90 6.56
N PHE A 921 -18.25 -14.54 7.45
CA PHE A 921 -19.15 -13.83 8.37
C PHE A 921 -18.43 -13.54 9.70
N PRO A 922 -18.21 -12.26 10.04
CA PRO A 922 -17.52 -11.84 11.26
C PRO A 922 -17.99 -12.54 12.55
N ARG A 923 -19.31 -12.54 12.79
CA ARG A 923 -19.89 -13.19 13.97
C ARG A 923 -19.70 -14.71 13.95
N LYS A 924 -19.87 -15.36 12.79
CA LYS A 924 -19.66 -16.81 12.69
C LYS A 924 -18.22 -17.20 13.01
N ALA A 925 -17.25 -16.47 12.46
CA ALA A 925 -15.84 -16.70 12.72
C ALA A 925 -15.52 -16.53 14.22
N ASN A 926 -16.00 -15.45 14.82
CA ASN A 926 -15.88 -15.17 16.26
C ASN A 926 -16.43 -16.31 17.13
N ASP A 927 -17.66 -16.76 16.84
CA ASP A 927 -18.33 -17.81 17.61
C ASP A 927 -17.60 -19.17 17.42
N THR A 928 -17.16 -19.49 16.20
CA THR A 928 -16.44 -20.73 15.89
C THR A 928 -15.08 -20.79 16.59
N VAL A 929 -14.29 -19.72 16.57
CA VAL A 929 -12.99 -19.69 17.26
C VAL A 929 -13.19 -19.83 18.77
N THR A 930 -14.14 -19.06 19.34
CA THR A 930 -14.46 -19.15 20.77
C THR A 930 -14.91 -20.54 21.18
N GLU A 931 -15.77 -21.18 20.38
CA GLU A 931 -16.21 -22.56 20.59
C GLU A 931 -15.02 -23.54 20.65
N ILE A 932 -14.07 -23.43 19.72
CA ILE A 932 -12.88 -24.29 19.72
C ILE A 932 -12.09 -24.14 21.03
N PHE A 933 -11.89 -22.91 21.53
CA PHE A 933 -11.21 -22.67 22.80
C PHE A 933 -11.99 -23.21 24.00
N ILE A 934 -13.31 -23.01 24.06
CA ILE A 934 -14.19 -23.58 25.12
C ILE A 934 -14.09 -25.11 25.13
N GLN A 935 -14.08 -25.75 23.95
CA GLN A 935 -13.94 -27.22 23.85
C GLN A 935 -12.60 -27.70 24.42
N GLN A 936 -11.53 -26.92 24.27
CA GLN A 936 -10.20 -27.21 24.84
C GLN A 936 -10.05 -26.81 26.32
N GLY A 937 -11.09 -26.26 26.94
CA GLY A 937 -11.12 -25.93 28.37
C GLY A 937 -10.65 -24.51 28.71
N ALA A 938 -10.73 -23.56 27.77
CA ALA A 938 -10.44 -22.16 28.07
C ALA A 938 -11.47 -21.54 29.04
N SER A 939 -11.03 -20.51 29.78
CA SER A 939 -11.91 -19.61 30.53
C SER A 939 -12.22 -18.40 29.65
N VAL A 940 -13.50 -18.05 29.51
CA VAL A 940 -13.92 -17.04 28.53
C VAL A 940 -14.77 -15.96 29.19
N TRP A 941 -14.35 -14.71 29.06
CA TRP A 941 -15.10 -13.55 29.54
C TRP A 941 -15.71 -12.79 28.38
N MET A 942 -17.03 -12.58 28.37
CA MET A 942 -17.72 -11.86 27.31
C MET A 942 -18.21 -10.51 27.81
N LEU A 943 -17.76 -9.45 27.16
CA LEU A 943 -18.12 -8.06 27.42
C LEU A 943 -18.96 -7.53 26.26
N THR A 944 -20.26 -7.35 26.48
CA THR A 944 -21.21 -6.87 25.46
C THR A 944 -21.70 -5.47 25.78
N THR A 945 -21.83 -4.63 24.76
CA THR A 945 -22.43 -3.30 24.84
C THR A 945 -23.53 -3.17 23.79
N SER A 946 -24.57 -2.38 24.08
CA SER A 946 -25.59 -2.01 23.09
C SER A 946 -25.84 -0.51 23.14
N GLN A 947 -25.15 0.26 22.29
CA GLN A 947 -25.32 1.72 22.14
C GLN A 947 -25.29 2.46 23.49
N VAL A 948 -24.10 2.52 24.09
CA VAL A 948 -23.86 2.95 25.48
C VAL A 948 -23.30 4.36 25.54
N GLY A 949 -23.77 5.17 26.48
CA GLY A 949 -23.40 6.57 26.66
C GLY A 949 -24.64 7.39 26.97
N GLY A 950 -24.79 8.53 26.30
CA GLY A 950 -26.08 9.22 26.24
C GLY A 950 -27.10 8.46 25.38
N CYS A 951 -28.33 8.97 25.30
CA CYS A 951 -29.44 8.33 24.63
C CYS A 951 -29.82 9.04 23.32
N ASP A 952 -29.65 8.33 22.20
CA ASP A 952 -30.23 8.70 20.90
C ASP A 952 -31.45 7.79 20.61
N PRO A 953 -32.69 8.31 20.65
CA PRO A 953 -33.89 7.51 20.44
C PRO A 953 -34.13 7.11 18.97
N ASP A 954 -33.43 7.71 18.01
CA ASP A 954 -33.70 7.52 16.59
C ASP A 954 -32.85 6.40 15.96
N ILE A 955 -31.85 5.88 16.67
CA ILE A 955 -31.08 4.69 16.28
C ILE A 955 -31.51 3.44 17.08
N ALA A 956 -31.21 2.25 16.57
CA ALA A 956 -31.42 0.97 17.24
C ALA A 956 -30.33 -0.03 16.85
N ALA A 957 -30.02 -0.97 17.74
CA ALA A 957 -29.02 -2.00 17.50
C ALA A 957 -29.51 -3.03 16.45
N ILE A 958 -28.61 -3.46 15.55
CA ILE A 958 -28.82 -4.60 14.65
C ILE A 958 -27.77 -5.66 14.98
N ALA A 959 -28.20 -6.88 15.28
CA ALA A 959 -27.26 -7.99 15.46
C ALA A 959 -26.61 -8.37 14.11
N PRO A 960 -25.30 -8.67 14.08
CA PRO A 960 -24.66 -9.19 12.89
C PRO A 960 -25.16 -10.61 12.61
N LEU A 961 -25.23 -10.94 11.32
CA LEU A 961 -25.74 -12.22 10.83
C LEU A 961 -24.85 -13.38 11.28
N THR A 962 -25.48 -14.47 11.73
CA THR A 962 -24.84 -15.76 11.99
C THR A 962 -25.76 -16.89 11.52
N PHE A 963 -25.19 -18.02 11.07
CA PHE A 963 -25.92 -19.20 10.56
C PHE A 963 -25.78 -20.40 11.48
#